data_AF-A0A842WRQ5-F1
#
_entry.id   AF-A0A842WRQ5-F1
#
_cell.length_a   1.000
_cell.length_b   1.000
_cell.length_c   1.000
_cell.angle_alpha   90.00
_cell.angle_beta   90.00
_cell.angle_gamma   90.00
#
_symmetry.space_group_name_H-M   'P 1'
#
loop_
_entity.id
_entity.type
_entity.pdbx_description
1 polymer ?
#
loop_
_entity_poly.entity_id
_entity_poly.type
_entity_poly.pdbx_seq_one_letter_code
_entity_poly.pdbx_strand_id
1 'polypeptide(L)'
;MILWDKTEEKFGITEKTAITKNWIIIACDKCGEVAERRYNSYKQTLKNKGHYYCHTCAVNSVQFKKECSKRAIKKWNDPVYIANNLAVTQSNEYREKKSKESAEKWNNPTFRSKMTSEKSIQRRKKAASESIKKLWQDSNYRSKMKNVISNRMKEKWQDNEYIESARNRQSVVSKKLWAEHRDKFMQIFRSDEFVSKMVEINRSILARPEVLDKISKAMIAVWHDKRFRSKMESIQRSNEYRNHASEMAKKLWQMPSYRNKVMEIFNSEEHLQKMSSISTQLWQDNSYRQKMMDIFQSEEWASKMSDIVSTSYVNNPDIINRISEASKHNWNDPEFRDSMIKTIRKSARNPEFRSKMSEISKQRWKNDDFRNKISDMCKKKWQDDEFREKMIKIIASQPRISSLQLTLYSILDDLGVTYYREYNNDEKENDAECQIGPYSFDCRIPREGKPDLLIECQGDYWHNRDEQRWRDRSKASYIANNLSDQYELKYLWEHEFKCQHKIVELIKYWLGITKSELVEFGFDEVEIKLCPADHYRNLLSKYHYLPNAGRGGIVYGAYIGTDLAAVCVFSPLIRQNIVIDGYNRDEVRELSRFCIHPRYQKKNFGTWFISRCTKMLDIRYKCIISYCDTTFNHDGAIYKASNFILDGEVKPDYWYVDQYGWIMHKRTLYQHARKMGMVERQYAKDNGYKKIYGRKKLRFKFER
;
A
#
# COMPACT_ATOMS: atom_id res chain seq x y z
N MET A 1 0.30 114.43 -32.68
CA MET A 1 0.86 115.79 -32.56
C MET A 1 -0.17 116.83 -32.97
N ILE A 2 -0.33 117.92 -32.21
CA ILE A 2 -1.18 119.05 -32.62
C ILE A 2 -0.39 119.93 -33.59
N LEU A 3 -1.01 120.30 -34.71
CA LEU A 3 -0.41 121.20 -35.69
C LEU A 3 -0.93 122.61 -35.42
N TRP A 4 -0.26 123.35 -34.53
CA TRP A 4 -0.71 124.67 -34.08
C TRP A 4 -0.73 125.69 -35.22
N ASP A 5 0.28 125.72 -36.09
CA ASP A 5 0.33 126.66 -37.22
C ASP A 5 -0.89 126.50 -38.14
N LYS A 6 -1.24 125.26 -38.48
CA LYS A 6 -2.44 124.97 -39.29
C LYS A 6 -3.76 125.21 -38.53
N THR A 7 -3.72 125.08 -37.21
CA THR A 7 -4.88 125.35 -36.35
C THR A 7 -5.12 126.85 -36.21
N GLU A 8 -4.07 127.65 -36.12
CA GLU A 8 -4.12 129.11 -36.11
C GLU A 8 -4.60 129.62 -37.48
N GLU A 9 -4.03 129.10 -38.57
CA GLU A 9 -4.45 129.46 -39.93
C GLU A 9 -5.94 129.16 -40.20
N LYS A 10 -6.42 127.99 -39.76
CA LYS A 10 -7.81 127.56 -40.06
C LYS A 10 -8.85 128.05 -39.08
N PHE A 11 -8.52 128.12 -37.79
CA PHE A 11 -9.49 128.41 -36.72
C PHE A 11 -9.16 129.67 -35.92
N GLY A 12 -8.05 130.37 -36.21
CA GLY A 12 -7.61 131.56 -35.48
C GLY A 12 -7.15 131.29 -34.04
N ILE A 13 -6.89 130.02 -33.69
CA ILE A 13 -6.57 129.60 -32.32
C ILE A 13 -5.09 129.28 -32.19
N THR A 14 -4.44 129.97 -31.25
CA THR A 14 -3.04 129.75 -30.87
C THR A 14 -2.95 128.89 -29.62
N GLU A 15 -1.78 128.29 -29.38
CA GLU A 15 -1.53 127.48 -28.18
C GLU A 15 -1.83 128.25 -26.87
N LYS A 16 -1.56 129.55 -26.85
CA LYS A 16 -1.80 130.43 -25.70
C LYS A 16 -3.28 130.79 -25.51
N THR A 17 -4.12 130.67 -26.55
CA THR A 17 -5.55 131.01 -26.54
C THR A 17 -6.47 129.79 -26.55
N ALA A 18 -5.91 128.58 -26.62
CA ALA A 18 -6.68 127.34 -26.71
C ALA A 18 -7.41 126.98 -25.40
N ILE A 19 -8.73 127.15 -25.39
CA ILE A 19 -9.63 126.74 -24.29
C ILE A 19 -10.27 125.38 -24.58
N THR A 20 -10.77 124.70 -23.55
CA THR A 20 -11.58 123.48 -23.67
C THR A 20 -12.76 123.67 -24.64
N LYS A 21 -12.98 122.67 -25.49
CA LYS A 21 -14.03 122.50 -26.52
C LYS A 21 -13.82 123.19 -27.88
N ASN A 22 -12.67 123.77 -28.16
CA ASN A 22 -12.35 124.31 -29.49
C ASN A 22 -11.93 123.24 -30.51
N TRP A 23 -11.98 123.52 -31.81
CA TRP A 23 -11.47 122.61 -32.84
C TRP A 23 -9.98 122.85 -33.09
N ILE A 24 -9.22 121.77 -33.17
CA ILE A 24 -7.79 121.78 -33.46
C ILE A 24 -7.47 120.79 -34.58
N ILE A 25 -6.39 121.05 -35.31
CA ILE A 25 -5.86 120.12 -36.32
C ILE A 25 -4.78 119.28 -35.67
N ILE A 26 -4.91 117.96 -35.75
CA ILE A 26 -3.96 117.01 -35.18
C ILE A 26 -3.49 116.00 -36.22
N ALA A 27 -2.20 115.65 -36.19
CA ALA A 27 -1.62 114.58 -36.98
C ALA A 27 -1.36 113.34 -36.12
N CYS A 28 -1.59 112.16 -36.70
CA CYS A 28 -1.23 110.88 -36.10
C CYS A 28 0.29 110.74 -36.04
N ASP A 29 0.86 110.43 -34.88
CA ASP A 29 2.33 110.32 -34.72
C ASP A 29 2.93 109.10 -35.43
N LYS A 30 2.09 108.14 -35.84
CA LYS A 30 2.57 106.93 -36.52
C LYS A 30 2.48 106.99 -38.04
N CYS A 31 1.36 107.48 -38.57
CA CYS A 31 1.13 107.53 -40.02
C CYS A 31 1.05 108.95 -40.59
N GLY A 32 1.11 109.98 -39.75
CA GLY A 32 1.01 111.39 -40.18
C GLY A 32 -0.41 111.84 -40.54
N GLU A 33 -1.40 110.95 -40.53
CA GLU A 33 -2.78 111.28 -40.93
C GLU A 33 -3.35 112.43 -40.10
N VAL A 34 -3.78 113.48 -40.80
CA VAL A 34 -4.27 114.72 -40.21
C VAL A 34 -5.78 114.67 -40.06
N ALA A 35 -6.30 115.06 -38.91
CA ALA A 35 -7.73 115.11 -38.62
C ALA A 35 -8.09 116.34 -37.79
N GLU A 36 -9.31 116.83 -37.99
CA GLU A 36 -9.90 117.84 -37.13
C GLU A 36 -10.54 117.16 -35.92
N ARG A 37 -10.21 117.64 -34.72
CA ARG A 37 -10.76 117.11 -33.48
C ARG A 37 -11.11 118.22 -32.51
N ARG A 38 -12.11 117.96 -31.69
CA ARG A 38 -12.50 118.84 -30.59
C ARG A 38 -11.56 118.67 -29.41
N TYR A 39 -10.94 119.77 -29.00
CA TYR A 39 -9.97 119.89 -27.95
C TYR A 39 -10.64 119.84 -26.58
N ASN A 40 -10.78 118.65 -26.00
CA ASN A 40 -11.63 118.50 -24.82
C ASN A 40 -11.02 119.05 -23.52
N SER A 41 -9.70 118.95 -23.28
CA SER A 41 -9.00 119.73 -22.25
C SER A 41 -7.48 119.77 -22.42
N TYR A 42 -6.88 120.90 -22.01
CA TYR A 42 -5.43 121.11 -22.05
C TYR A 42 -4.68 120.12 -21.14
N LYS A 43 -5.19 119.94 -19.91
CA LYS A 43 -4.56 119.08 -18.89
C LYS A 43 -4.53 117.60 -19.27
N GLN A 44 -5.55 117.09 -19.96
CA GLN A 44 -5.62 115.68 -20.39
C GLN A 44 -4.71 115.41 -21.60
N THR A 45 -4.48 116.43 -22.42
CA THR A 45 -3.59 116.35 -23.59
C THR A 45 -2.11 116.30 -23.15
N LEU A 46 -1.74 117.05 -22.11
CA LEU A 46 -0.41 116.97 -21.49
C LEU A 46 -0.14 115.63 -20.80
N LYS A 47 -1.14 115.01 -20.18
CA LYS A 47 -0.99 113.65 -19.59
C LYS A 47 -0.59 112.59 -20.62
N ASN A 48 -1.01 112.76 -21.88
CA ASN A 48 -0.64 111.88 -22.99
C ASN A 48 0.59 112.38 -23.78
N LYS A 49 1.34 113.36 -23.26
CA LYS A 49 2.52 113.99 -23.89
C LYS A 49 2.26 114.50 -25.31
N GLY A 50 1.03 114.93 -25.64
CA GLY A 50 0.70 115.45 -26.97
C GLY A 50 0.65 114.39 -28.09
N HIS A 51 0.77 113.11 -27.74
CA HIS A 51 0.76 112.03 -28.72
C HIS A 51 -0.67 111.69 -29.15
N TYR A 52 -0.90 111.65 -30.46
CA TYR A 52 -2.17 111.24 -31.05
C TYR A 52 -1.95 110.11 -32.04
N TYR A 53 -2.77 109.07 -31.96
CA TYR A 53 -2.82 108.01 -32.96
C TYR A 53 -4.21 107.98 -33.59
N CYS A 54 -4.30 107.92 -34.92
CA CYS A 54 -5.58 107.70 -35.59
C CYS A 54 -6.16 106.35 -35.16
N HIS A 55 -7.49 106.18 -35.34
CA HIS A 55 -8.20 104.98 -34.86
C HIS A 55 -7.53 103.68 -35.35
N THR A 56 -7.16 103.64 -36.63
CA THR A 56 -6.52 102.49 -37.26
C THR A 56 -5.16 102.16 -36.62
N CYS A 57 -4.34 103.17 -36.33
CA CYS A 57 -3.04 102.97 -35.66
C CYS A 57 -3.21 102.61 -34.19
N ALA A 58 -4.17 103.23 -33.48
CA ALA A 58 -4.45 102.95 -32.08
C ALA A 58 -4.91 101.51 -31.88
N VAL A 59 -5.90 101.05 -32.65
CA VAL A 59 -6.47 99.69 -32.57
C VAL A 59 -5.44 98.62 -32.94
N ASN A 60 -4.47 98.95 -33.80
CA ASN A 60 -3.40 98.04 -34.17
C ASN A 60 -2.19 98.05 -33.24
N SER A 61 -2.10 98.99 -32.30
CA SER A 61 -0.99 99.02 -31.35
C SER A 61 -1.04 97.81 -30.40
N VAL A 62 0.13 97.26 -30.07
CA VAL A 62 0.26 96.13 -29.15
C VAL A 62 -0.27 96.51 -27.76
N GLN A 63 -0.02 97.76 -27.32
CA GLN A 63 -0.49 98.29 -26.05
C GLN A 63 -2.03 98.29 -25.97
N PHE A 64 -2.70 98.82 -26.99
CA PHE A 64 -4.16 98.86 -27.04
C PHE A 64 -4.76 97.47 -27.13
N LYS A 65 -4.20 96.56 -27.95
CA LYS A 65 -4.63 95.16 -28.00
C LYS A 65 -4.48 94.47 -26.65
N LYS A 66 -3.40 94.73 -25.91
CA LYS A 66 -3.20 94.22 -24.54
C LYS A 66 -4.22 94.80 -23.55
N GLU A 67 -4.51 96.10 -23.60
CA GLU A 67 -5.53 96.71 -22.73
C GLU A 67 -6.95 96.24 -23.04
N CYS A 68 -7.31 96.14 -24.33
CA CYS A 68 -8.58 95.57 -24.75
C CYS A 68 -8.70 94.11 -24.31
N SER A 69 -7.63 93.31 -24.44
CA SER A 69 -7.59 91.94 -23.94
C SER A 69 -7.80 91.89 -22.42
N LYS A 70 -7.10 92.73 -21.64
CA LYS A 70 -7.30 92.82 -20.17
C LYS A 70 -8.72 93.23 -19.79
N ARG A 71 -9.32 94.21 -20.49
CA ARG A 71 -10.73 94.62 -20.26
C ARG A 71 -11.71 93.52 -20.65
N ALA A 72 -11.44 92.80 -21.74
CA ALA A 72 -12.27 91.67 -22.18
C ALA A 72 -12.20 90.51 -21.18
N ILE A 73 -11.01 90.16 -20.69
CA ILE A 73 -10.83 89.14 -19.64
C ILE A 73 -11.58 89.55 -18.37
N LYS A 74 -11.48 90.82 -17.94
CA LYS A 74 -12.22 91.32 -16.77
C LYS A 74 -13.73 91.20 -16.94
N LYS A 75 -14.26 91.50 -18.14
CA LYS A 75 -15.70 91.29 -18.45
C LYS A 75 -16.08 89.81 -18.46
N TRP A 76 -15.26 88.95 -19.07
CA TRP A 76 -15.53 87.50 -19.16
C TRP A 76 -15.28 86.72 -17.86
N ASN A 77 -14.75 87.37 -16.84
CA ASN A 77 -14.66 86.84 -15.48
C ASN A 77 -15.75 87.39 -14.55
N ASP A 78 -16.57 88.34 -14.99
CA ASP A 78 -17.71 88.85 -14.23
C ASP A 78 -18.91 87.89 -14.35
N PRO A 79 -19.34 87.22 -13.27
CA PRO A 79 -20.42 86.23 -13.32
C PRO A 79 -21.75 86.80 -13.84
N VAL A 80 -22.05 88.06 -13.55
CA VAL A 80 -23.30 88.72 -13.99
C VAL A 80 -23.26 88.95 -15.50
N TYR A 81 -22.11 89.37 -16.02
CA TYR A 81 -21.90 89.51 -17.46
C TYR A 81 -21.99 88.15 -18.17
N ILE A 82 -21.37 87.11 -17.63
CA ILE A 82 -21.42 85.75 -18.20
C ILE A 82 -22.85 85.22 -18.23
N ALA A 83 -23.61 85.36 -17.14
CA ALA A 83 -24.99 84.89 -17.04
C ALA A 83 -25.92 85.61 -18.04
N ASN A 84 -25.82 86.94 -18.13
CA ASN A 84 -26.60 87.73 -19.08
C ASN A 84 -26.25 87.39 -20.54
N ASN A 85 -24.97 87.19 -20.84
CA ASN A 85 -24.53 86.86 -22.20
C ASN A 85 -24.91 85.41 -22.57
N LEU A 86 -24.89 84.47 -21.61
CA LEU A 86 -25.41 83.11 -21.80
C LEU A 86 -26.92 83.11 -22.06
N ALA A 87 -27.70 83.90 -21.30
CA ALA A 87 -29.14 84.02 -21.52
C ALA A 87 -29.48 84.57 -22.91
N VAL A 88 -28.75 85.60 -23.37
CA VAL A 88 -28.92 86.15 -24.72
C VAL A 88 -28.45 85.18 -25.81
N THR A 89 -27.30 84.52 -25.64
CA THR A 89 -26.76 83.62 -26.68
C THR A 89 -27.48 82.27 -26.76
N GLN A 90 -28.18 81.86 -25.70
CA GLN A 90 -28.99 80.65 -25.68
C GLN A 90 -30.43 80.87 -26.14
N SER A 91 -30.89 82.12 -26.29
CA SER A 91 -32.22 82.41 -26.82
C SER A 91 -32.36 81.91 -28.27
N ASN A 92 -33.55 81.41 -28.60
CA ASN A 92 -33.84 80.92 -29.95
C ASN A 92 -33.72 82.04 -30.98
N GLU A 93 -34.14 83.25 -30.63
CA GLU A 93 -34.07 84.44 -31.49
C GLU A 93 -32.62 84.81 -31.86
N TYR A 94 -31.69 84.75 -30.90
CA TYR A 94 -30.27 84.99 -31.17
C TYR A 94 -29.66 83.89 -32.04
N ARG A 95 -30.03 82.62 -31.78
CA ARG A 95 -29.57 81.47 -32.57
C ARG A 95 -30.06 81.55 -34.01
N GLU A 96 -31.32 81.89 -34.24
CA GLU A 96 -31.87 82.10 -35.57
C GLU A 96 -31.20 83.25 -36.30
N LYS A 97 -31.01 84.39 -35.63
CA LYS A 97 -30.27 85.53 -36.20
C LYS A 97 -28.85 85.13 -36.61
N LYS A 98 -28.12 84.41 -35.75
CA LYS A 98 -26.76 83.93 -36.07
C LYS A 98 -26.75 82.87 -37.17
N SER A 99 -27.77 82.02 -37.23
CA SER A 99 -27.93 81.04 -38.30
C SER A 99 -28.13 81.74 -39.65
N LYS A 100 -29.01 82.75 -39.71
CA LYS A 100 -29.23 83.58 -40.91
C LYS A 100 -27.96 84.32 -41.34
N GLU A 101 -27.29 85.02 -40.42
CA GLU A 101 -26.02 85.70 -40.70
C GLU A 101 -24.92 84.72 -41.18
N SER A 102 -24.90 83.49 -40.66
CA SER A 102 -23.97 82.45 -41.09
C SER A 102 -24.31 81.94 -42.49
N ALA A 103 -25.58 81.69 -42.77
CA ALA A 103 -26.07 81.26 -44.08
C ALA A 103 -25.73 82.30 -45.17
N GLU A 104 -25.98 83.58 -44.91
CA GLU A 104 -25.60 84.69 -45.80
C GLU A 104 -24.08 84.72 -46.07
N LYS A 105 -23.25 84.52 -45.04
CA LYS A 105 -21.79 84.41 -45.22
C LYS A 105 -21.40 83.21 -46.05
N TRP A 106 -22.05 82.06 -45.88
CA TRP A 106 -21.79 80.84 -46.65
C TRP A 106 -22.30 80.90 -48.08
N ASN A 107 -23.23 81.81 -48.39
CA ASN A 107 -23.69 82.12 -49.73
C ASN A 107 -22.70 83.01 -50.49
N ASN A 108 -21.79 83.73 -49.81
CA ASN A 108 -20.72 84.47 -50.48
C ASN A 108 -19.68 83.50 -51.08
N PRO A 109 -19.50 83.45 -52.42
CA PRO A 109 -18.62 82.48 -53.09
C PRO A 109 -17.15 82.60 -52.68
N THR A 110 -16.67 83.83 -52.46
CA THR A 110 -15.27 84.07 -52.03
C THR A 110 -15.03 83.57 -50.61
N PHE A 111 -16.00 83.74 -49.71
CA PHE A 111 -15.93 83.18 -48.36
C PHE A 111 -15.99 81.64 -48.39
N ARG A 112 -16.91 81.07 -49.17
CA ARG A 112 -17.06 79.61 -49.31
C ARG A 112 -15.78 78.98 -49.84
N SER A 113 -15.20 79.48 -50.94
CA SER A 113 -13.94 78.98 -51.52
C SER A 113 -12.76 79.10 -50.54
N LYS A 114 -12.64 80.22 -49.81
CA LYS A 114 -11.62 80.38 -48.78
C LYS A 114 -11.79 79.37 -47.64
N MET A 115 -13.03 79.07 -47.23
CA MET A 115 -13.32 78.10 -46.18
C MET A 115 -13.15 76.64 -46.64
N THR A 116 -13.50 76.30 -47.87
CA THR A 116 -13.42 74.94 -48.42
C THR A 116 -12.05 74.59 -49.03
N SER A 117 -11.16 75.58 -49.22
CA SER A 117 -9.81 75.31 -49.69
C SER A 117 -9.07 74.32 -48.77
N GLU A 118 -8.36 73.37 -49.37
CA GLU A 118 -7.71 72.29 -48.64
C GLU A 118 -6.69 72.80 -47.62
N LYS A 119 -5.93 73.85 -47.96
CA LYS A 119 -5.02 74.54 -47.03
C LYS A 119 -5.76 75.13 -45.82
N SER A 120 -6.95 75.69 -46.01
CA SER A 120 -7.78 76.24 -44.93
C SER A 120 -8.39 75.13 -44.06
N ILE A 121 -8.87 74.05 -44.68
CA ILE A 121 -9.37 72.87 -43.96
C ILE A 121 -8.25 72.24 -43.12
N GLN A 122 -7.05 72.05 -43.68
CA GLN A 122 -5.91 71.49 -42.95
C GLN A 122 -5.44 72.40 -41.82
N ARG A 123 -5.35 73.72 -42.04
CA ARG A 123 -5.03 74.67 -40.97
C ARG A 123 -6.07 74.64 -39.85
N ARG A 124 -7.37 74.59 -40.18
CA ARG A 124 -8.44 74.49 -39.18
C ARG A 124 -8.45 73.15 -38.46
N LYS A 125 -8.21 72.03 -39.15
CA LYS A 125 -8.05 70.70 -38.55
C LYS A 125 -6.86 70.67 -37.59
N LYS A 126 -5.72 71.24 -37.99
CA LYS A 126 -4.52 71.33 -37.16
C LYS A 126 -4.75 72.22 -35.94
N ALA A 127 -5.30 73.43 -36.13
CA ALA A 127 -5.62 74.33 -35.03
C ALA A 127 -6.66 73.72 -34.06
N ALA A 128 -7.72 73.09 -34.59
CA ALA A 128 -8.70 72.39 -33.78
C ALA A 128 -8.08 71.20 -33.03
N SER A 129 -7.21 70.42 -33.68
CA SER A 129 -6.46 69.33 -33.05
C SER A 129 -5.56 69.84 -31.93
N GLU A 130 -4.84 70.95 -32.13
CA GLU A 130 -4.00 71.57 -31.10
C GLU A 130 -4.81 72.14 -29.93
N SER A 131 -5.93 72.80 -30.21
CA SER A 131 -6.87 73.28 -29.18
C SER A 131 -7.48 72.12 -28.40
N ILE A 132 -7.91 71.05 -29.08
CA ILE A 132 -8.42 69.84 -28.45
C ILE A 132 -7.33 69.20 -27.60
N LYS A 133 -6.09 69.07 -28.09
CA LYS A 133 -4.96 68.55 -27.30
C LYS A 133 -4.73 69.35 -26.02
N LYS A 134 -4.79 70.68 -26.08
CA LYS A 134 -4.71 71.55 -24.89
C LYS A 134 -5.87 71.33 -23.93
N LEU A 135 -7.10 71.24 -24.44
CA LEU A 135 -8.28 70.91 -23.61
C LEU A 135 -8.16 69.51 -22.97
N TRP A 136 -7.58 68.53 -23.66
CA TRP A 136 -7.35 67.20 -23.12
C TRP A 136 -6.23 67.15 -22.08
N GLN A 137 -5.38 68.18 -21.96
CA GLN A 137 -4.42 68.31 -20.85
C GLN A 137 -5.11 68.72 -19.54
N ASP A 138 -6.27 69.39 -19.60
CA ASP A 138 -7.10 69.67 -18.43
C ASP A 138 -7.80 68.39 -17.93
N SER A 139 -7.57 68.04 -16.66
CA SER A 139 -8.12 66.85 -16.01
C SER A 139 -9.65 66.88 -15.91
N ASN A 140 -10.25 68.05 -15.68
CA ASN A 140 -11.69 68.21 -15.57
C ASN A 140 -12.38 68.00 -16.92
N TYR A 141 -11.83 68.59 -17.98
CA TYR A 141 -12.33 68.39 -19.35
C TYR A 141 -12.18 66.93 -19.79
N ARG A 142 -11.02 66.31 -19.51
CA ARG A 142 -10.76 64.89 -19.82
C ARG A 142 -11.77 63.97 -19.12
N SER A 143 -12.05 64.19 -17.84
CA SER A 143 -13.02 63.41 -17.08
C SER A 143 -14.44 63.57 -17.64
N LYS A 144 -14.87 64.82 -17.87
CA LYS A 144 -16.19 65.13 -18.46
C LYS A 144 -16.36 64.48 -19.83
N MET A 145 -15.37 64.58 -20.70
CA MET A 145 -15.45 64.04 -22.05
C MET A 145 -15.38 62.50 -22.07
N LYS A 146 -14.61 61.89 -21.15
CA LYS A 146 -14.62 60.44 -20.95
C LYS A 146 -16.02 59.93 -20.57
N ASN A 147 -16.71 60.64 -19.68
CA ASN A 147 -18.09 60.30 -19.31
C ASN A 147 -19.07 60.47 -20.48
N VAL A 148 -18.98 61.56 -21.24
CA VAL A 148 -19.84 61.79 -22.42
C VAL A 148 -19.61 60.71 -23.49
N ILE A 149 -18.35 60.40 -23.82
CA ILE A 149 -18.01 59.35 -24.78
C ILE A 149 -18.47 57.98 -24.28
N SER A 150 -18.25 57.69 -22.99
CA SER A 150 -18.69 56.43 -22.39
C SER A 150 -20.21 56.27 -22.45
N ASN A 151 -20.99 57.30 -22.10
CA ASN A 151 -22.44 57.26 -22.15
C ASN A 151 -22.95 57.11 -23.59
N ARG A 152 -22.40 57.88 -24.53
CA ARG A 152 -22.78 57.78 -25.94
C ARG A 152 -22.42 56.42 -26.56
N MET A 153 -21.30 55.84 -26.14
CA MET A 153 -20.95 54.48 -26.54
C MET A 153 -21.91 53.46 -25.92
N LYS A 154 -22.27 53.60 -24.63
CA LYS A 154 -23.27 52.72 -24.01
C LYS A 154 -24.60 52.74 -24.75
N GLU A 155 -25.09 53.92 -25.16
CA GLU A 155 -26.29 54.07 -25.98
C GLU A 155 -26.14 53.35 -27.33
N LYS A 156 -25.02 53.54 -28.03
CA LYS A 156 -24.77 52.85 -29.31
C LYS A 156 -24.61 51.33 -29.16
N TRP A 157 -24.08 50.86 -28.03
CA TRP A 157 -23.93 49.44 -27.72
C TRP A 157 -25.24 48.77 -27.27
N GLN A 158 -26.35 49.50 -27.24
CA GLN A 158 -27.71 48.94 -27.12
C GLN A 158 -28.38 48.71 -28.50
N ASP A 159 -27.84 49.29 -29.57
CA ASP A 159 -28.36 49.14 -30.93
C ASP A 159 -27.76 47.91 -31.63
N ASN A 160 -28.59 46.91 -31.89
CA ASN A 160 -28.18 45.64 -32.50
C ASN A 160 -27.61 45.80 -33.92
N GLU A 161 -28.12 46.73 -34.74
CA GLU A 161 -27.58 46.96 -36.10
C GLU A 161 -26.17 47.54 -36.03
N TYR A 162 -25.95 48.48 -35.09
CA TYR A 162 -24.62 49.03 -34.86
C TYR A 162 -23.64 47.96 -34.38
N ILE A 163 -24.07 47.08 -33.45
CA ILE A 163 -23.24 45.97 -32.93
C ILE A 163 -22.83 45.03 -34.07
N GLU A 164 -23.77 44.64 -34.92
CA GLU A 164 -23.52 43.70 -36.02
C GLU A 164 -22.64 44.33 -37.12
N SER A 165 -22.90 45.58 -37.49
CA SER A 165 -22.06 46.35 -38.40
C SER A 165 -20.64 46.56 -37.87
N ALA A 166 -20.48 46.81 -36.57
CA ALA A 166 -19.17 46.93 -35.93
C ALA A 166 -18.44 45.60 -35.89
N ARG A 167 -19.12 44.48 -35.55
CA ARG A 167 -18.56 43.12 -35.58
C ARG A 167 -18.09 42.73 -36.98
N ASN A 168 -18.88 43.02 -38.01
CA ASN A 168 -18.50 42.72 -39.40
C ASN A 168 -17.29 43.53 -39.85
N ARG A 169 -17.27 44.84 -39.59
CA ARG A 169 -16.10 45.69 -39.88
C ARG A 169 -14.85 45.21 -39.13
N GLN A 170 -15.01 44.86 -37.86
CA GLN A 170 -13.92 44.33 -37.05
C GLN A 170 -13.44 42.97 -37.57
N SER A 171 -14.35 42.06 -37.96
CA SER A 171 -14.02 40.76 -38.56
C SER A 171 -13.22 40.90 -39.84
N VAL A 172 -13.61 41.81 -40.75
CA VAL A 172 -12.89 42.07 -42.00
C VAL A 172 -11.49 42.61 -41.73
N VAL A 173 -11.37 43.61 -40.86
CA VAL A 173 -10.07 44.22 -40.51
C VAL A 173 -9.18 43.22 -39.77
N SER A 174 -9.73 42.45 -38.81
CA SER A 174 -9.00 41.43 -38.07
C SER A 174 -8.53 40.29 -38.96
N LYS A 175 -9.35 39.82 -39.91
CA LYS A 175 -8.92 38.79 -40.89
C LYS A 175 -7.79 39.29 -41.77
N LYS A 176 -7.86 40.53 -42.24
CA LYS A 176 -6.80 41.15 -43.05
C LYS A 176 -5.49 41.31 -42.28
N LEU A 177 -5.56 41.90 -41.08
CA LEU A 177 -4.39 42.02 -40.18
C LEU A 177 -3.81 40.66 -39.80
N TRP A 178 -4.66 39.67 -39.54
CA TRP A 178 -4.22 38.33 -39.19
C TRP A 178 -3.50 37.64 -40.35
N ALA A 179 -3.98 37.80 -41.58
CA ALA A 179 -3.32 37.25 -42.77
C ALA A 179 -1.96 37.92 -43.02
N GLU A 180 -1.88 39.25 -42.92
CA GLU A 180 -0.67 40.03 -43.21
C GLU A 180 0.41 39.90 -42.12
N HIS A 181 0.03 39.61 -40.88
CA HIS A 181 0.95 39.58 -39.74
C HIS A 181 0.87 38.29 -38.93
N ARG A 182 0.38 37.20 -39.53
CA ARG A 182 0.17 35.92 -38.85
C ARG A 182 1.41 35.47 -38.08
N ASP A 183 2.57 35.48 -38.72
CA ASP A 183 3.78 34.95 -38.11
C ASP A 183 4.32 35.87 -37.00
N LYS A 184 4.19 37.19 -37.17
CA LYS A 184 4.49 38.17 -36.11
C LYS A 184 3.54 38.00 -34.92
N PHE A 185 2.25 37.79 -35.18
CA PHE A 185 1.27 37.49 -34.13
C PHE A 185 1.56 36.18 -33.44
N MET A 186 1.92 35.11 -34.17
CA MET A 186 2.26 33.82 -33.57
C MET A 186 3.57 33.88 -32.76
N GLN A 187 4.54 34.70 -33.16
CA GLN A 187 5.73 34.99 -32.33
C GLN A 187 5.35 35.74 -31.06
N ILE A 188 4.49 36.76 -31.15
CA ILE A 188 3.99 37.48 -29.97
C ILE A 188 3.18 36.54 -29.06
N PHE A 189 2.31 35.69 -29.60
CA PHE A 189 1.49 34.78 -28.78
C PHE A 189 2.27 33.64 -28.16
N ARG A 190 3.44 33.32 -28.70
CA ARG A 190 4.39 32.38 -28.12
C ARG A 190 5.41 33.05 -27.20
N SER A 191 5.42 34.39 -27.11
CA SER A 191 6.33 35.08 -26.21
C SER A 191 5.86 34.92 -24.76
N ASP A 192 6.83 34.66 -23.87
CA ASP A 192 6.54 34.43 -22.45
C ASP A 192 5.84 35.62 -21.79
N GLU A 193 6.15 36.84 -22.24
CA GLU A 193 5.53 38.08 -21.76
C GLU A 193 4.04 38.15 -22.11
N PHE A 194 3.67 37.82 -23.36
CA PHE A 194 2.27 37.82 -23.77
C PHE A 194 1.47 36.70 -23.11
N VAL A 195 2.05 35.49 -23.05
CA VAL A 195 1.42 34.33 -22.38
C VAL A 195 1.16 34.66 -20.91
N SER A 196 2.13 35.24 -20.21
CA SER A 196 1.98 35.64 -18.80
C SER A 196 0.88 36.68 -18.61
N LYS A 197 0.84 37.71 -19.46
CA LYS A 197 -0.19 38.76 -19.41
C LYS A 197 -1.58 38.23 -19.72
N MET A 198 -1.71 37.30 -20.67
CA MET A 198 -2.99 36.65 -20.98
C MET A 198 -3.46 35.72 -19.87
N VAL A 199 -2.54 35.00 -19.21
CA VAL A 199 -2.87 34.19 -18.02
C VAL A 199 -3.40 35.08 -16.90
N GLU A 200 -2.80 36.24 -16.66
CA GLU A 200 -3.25 37.21 -15.64
C GLU A 200 -4.64 37.78 -15.97
N ILE A 201 -4.85 38.21 -17.22
CA ILE A 201 -6.15 38.70 -17.69
C ILE A 201 -7.21 37.60 -17.57
N ASN A 202 -6.93 36.38 -18.05
CA ASN A 202 -7.87 35.26 -17.96
C ASN A 202 -8.19 34.90 -16.51
N ARG A 203 -7.19 34.93 -15.61
CA ARG A 203 -7.42 34.71 -14.17
C ARG A 203 -8.36 35.79 -13.59
N SER A 204 -8.21 37.05 -13.99
CA SER A 204 -9.08 38.14 -13.54
C SER A 204 -10.52 38.05 -14.09
N ILE A 205 -10.69 37.53 -15.30
CA ILE A 205 -12.00 37.31 -15.94
C ILE A 205 -12.70 36.12 -15.30
N LEU A 206 -11.99 34.99 -15.14
CA LEU A 206 -12.51 33.76 -14.55
C LEU A 206 -12.72 33.87 -13.03
N ALA A 207 -12.19 34.90 -12.37
CA ALA A 207 -12.52 35.19 -10.98
C ALA A 207 -13.96 35.71 -10.77
N ARG A 208 -14.68 36.08 -11.85
CA ARG A 208 -16.06 36.59 -11.78
C ARG A 208 -17.08 35.45 -11.95
N PRO A 209 -17.91 35.13 -10.94
CA PRO A 209 -18.84 34.00 -10.98
C PRO A 209 -19.85 34.06 -12.13
N GLU A 210 -20.36 35.25 -12.45
CA GLU A 210 -21.33 35.46 -13.54
C GLU A 210 -20.76 35.13 -14.93
N VAL A 211 -19.46 35.39 -15.12
CA VAL A 211 -18.77 35.11 -16.39
C VAL A 211 -18.51 33.61 -16.52
N LEU A 212 -18.11 32.96 -15.42
CA LEU A 212 -17.97 31.50 -15.37
C LEU A 212 -19.29 30.78 -15.67
N ASP A 213 -20.41 31.22 -15.11
CA ASP A 213 -21.73 30.65 -15.37
C ASP A 213 -22.13 30.78 -16.86
N LYS A 214 -21.93 31.96 -17.45
CA LYS A 214 -22.19 32.18 -18.89
C LYS A 214 -21.32 31.30 -19.79
N ILE A 215 -20.02 31.17 -19.47
CA ILE A 215 -19.10 30.31 -20.22
C ILE A 215 -19.51 28.84 -20.05
N SER A 216 -19.85 28.40 -18.84
CA SER A 216 -20.30 27.04 -18.55
C SER A 216 -21.55 26.69 -19.35
N LYS A 217 -22.58 27.55 -19.33
CA LYS A 217 -23.81 27.36 -20.12
C LYS A 217 -23.55 27.30 -21.62
N ALA A 218 -22.67 28.17 -22.14
CA ALA A 218 -22.27 28.15 -23.54
C ALA A 218 -21.52 26.85 -23.92
N MET A 219 -20.61 26.38 -23.05
CA MET A 219 -19.89 25.12 -23.26
C MET A 219 -20.82 23.91 -23.21
N ILE A 220 -21.79 23.89 -22.28
CA ILE A 220 -22.83 22.86 -22.23
C ILE A 220 -23.61 22.83 -23.54
N ALA A 221 -24.07 23.99 -24.02
CA ALA A 221 -24.81 24.08 -25.29
C ALA A 221 -23.99 23.57 -26.49
N VAL A 222 -22.70 23.92 -26.58
CA VAL A 222 -21.78 23.41 -27.61
C VAL A 222 -21.55 21.90 -27.45
N TRP A 223 -21.49 21.39 -26.23
CA TRP A 223 -21.36 19.95 -25.97
C TRP A 223 -22.64 19.17 -26.31
N HIS A 224 -23.81 19.81 -26.30
CA HIS A 224 -25.07 19.24 -26.76
C HIS A 224 -25.19 19.17 -28.28
N ASP A 225 -24.36 19.89 -29.04
CA ASP A 225 -24.23 19.67 -30.49
C ASP A 225 -23.60 18.29 -30.74
N LYS A 226 -24.39 17.40 -31.35
CA LYS A 226 -24.01 16.01 -31.67
C LYS A 226 -22.76 15.94 -32.56
N ARG A 227 -22.60 16.86 -33.52
CA ARG A 227 -21.45 16.89 -34.43
C ARG A 227 -20.18 17.26 -33.67
N PHE A 228 -20.27 18.24 -32.78
CA PHE A 228 -19.16 18.65 -31.93
C PHE A 228 -18.79 17.53 -30.96
N ARG A 229 -19.76 16.92 -30.29
CA ARG A 229 -19.54 15.82 -29.35
C ARG A 229 -18.87 14.62 -30.01
N SER A 230 -19.38 14.12 -31.14
CA SER A 230 -18.77 12.98 -31.83
C SER A 230 -17.36 13.27 -32.32
N LYS A 231 -17.08 14.51 -32.76
CA LYS A 231 -15.71 14.94 -33.12
C LYS A 231 -14.79 14.99 -31.89
N MET A 232 -15.28 15.47 -30.75
CA MET A 232 -14.49 15.49 -29.51
C MET A 232 -14.25 14.07 -28.97
N GLU A 233 -15.24 13.19 -29.04
CA GLU A 233 -15.10 11.78 -28.65
C GLU A 233 -14.08 11.04 -29.52
N SER A 234 -14.04 11.29 -30.84
CA SER A 234 -13.03 10.68 -31.72
C SER A 234 -11.63 11.18 -31.41
N ILE A 235 -11.47 12.49 -31.14
CA ILE A 235 -10.20 13.07 -30.68
C ILE A 235 -9.78 12.48 -29.33
N GLN A 236 -10.69 12.38 -28.36
CA GLN A 236 -10.40 11.84 -27.02
C GLN A 236 -10.06 10.35 -27.02
N ARG A 237 -10.56 9.59 -27.99
CA ARG A 237 -10.20 8.18 -28.19
C ARG A 237 -8.87 7.99 -28.91
N SER A 238 -8.31 9.03 -29.53
CA SER A 238 -7.00 8.95 -30.17
C SER A 238 -5.87 8.77 -29.15
N ASN A 239 -4.85 7.99 -29.52
CA ASN A 239 -3.69 7.75 -28.65
C ASN A 239 -2.87 9.03 -28.44
N GLU A 240 -2.76 9.90 -29.44
CA GLU A 240 -2.06 11.19 -29.31
C GLU A 240 -2.69 12.06 -28.23
N TYR A 241 -4.02 12.22 -28.25
CA TYR A 241 -4.71 13.00 -27.23
C TYR A 241 -4.60 12.35 -25.85
N ARG A 242 -4.76 11.02 -25.74
CA ARG A 242 -4.62 10.32 -24.46
C ARG A 242 -3.23 10.47 -23.86
N ASN A 243 -2.18 10.36 -24.68
CA ASN A 243 -0.81 10.55 -24.23
C ASN A 243 -0.56 12.02 -23.82
N HIS A 244 -1.02 12.98 -24.63
CA HIS A 244 -0.88 14.40 -24.31
C HIS A 244 -1.64 14.80 -23.05
N ALA A 245 -2.87 14.31 -22.87
CA ALA A 245 -3.70 14.54 -21.69
C ALA A 245 -3.09 13.88 -20.44
N SER A 246 -2.54 12.68 -20.58
CA SER A 246 -1.80 12.00 -19.51
C SER A 246 -0.57 12.80 -19.06
N GLU A 247 0.24 13.26 -20.02
CA GLU A 247 1.41 14.11 -19.74
C GLU A 247 1.03 15.44 -19.08
N MET A 248 -0.04 16.08 -19.55
CA MET A 248 -0.57 17.31 -18.95
C MET A 248 -1.07 17.06 -17.53
N ALA A 249 -1.80 15.98 -17.30
CA ALA A 249 -2.29 15.58 -15.97
C ALA A 249 -1.12 15.35 -15.01
N LYS A 250 -0.06 14.64 -15.44
CA LYS A 250 1.16 14.44 -14.63
C LYS A 250 1.80 15.77 -14.23
N LYS A 251 1.94 16.71 -15.18
CA LYS A 251 2.50 18.05 -14.91
C LYS A 251 1.64 18.84 -13.91
N LEU A 252 0.31 18.78 -14.05
CA LEU A 252 -0.60 19.42 -13.09
C LEU A 252 -0.52 18.77 -11.70
N TRP A 253 -0.36 17.45 -11.61
CA TRP A 253 -0.21 16.71 -10.35
C TRP A 253 1.10 16.99 -9.62
N GLN A 254 2.13 17.42 -10.33
CA GLN A 254 3.38 17.89 -9.72
C GLN A 254 3.21 19.25 -9.04
N MET A 255 2.16 20.03 -9.36
CA MET A 255 1.90 21.34 -8.73
C MET A 255 1.18 21.15 -7.38
N PRO A 256 1.80 21.51 -6.23
CA PRO A 256 1.19 21.27 -4.91
C PRO A 256 -0.15 21.98 -4.70
N SER A 257 -0.30 23.19 -5.22
CA SER A 257 -1.54 23.98 -5.10
C SER A 257 -2.73 23.36 -5.83
N TYR A 258 -2.48 22.74 -6.99
CA TYR A 258 -3.51 22.03 -7.75
C TYR A 258 -3.85 20.70 -7.06
N ARG A 259 -2.83 19.92 -6.68
CA ARG A 259 -3.00 18.66 -5.95
C ARG A 259 -3.82 18.85 -4.68
N ASN A 260 -3.49 19.84 -3.86
CA ASN A 260 -4.18 20.08 -2.60
C ASN A 260 -5.65 20.47 -2.81
N LYS A 261 -5.95 21.35 -3.78
CA LYS A 261 -7.34 21.72 -4.11
C LYS A 261 -8.17 20.52 -4.58
N VAL A 262 -7.59 19.65 -5.41
CA VAL A 262 -8.32 18.48 -5.89
C VAL A 262 -8.48 17.44 -4.77
N MET A 263 -7.48 17.27 -3.90
CA MET A 263 -7.60 16.41 -2.71
C MET A 263 -8.67 16.92 -1.74
N GLU A 264 -8.81 18.25 -1.59
CA GLU A 264 -9.87 18.86 -0.79
C GLU A 264 -11.26 18.52 -1.35
N ILE A 265 -11.43 18.58 -2.68
CA ILE A 265 -12.66 18.14 -3.36
C ILE A 265 -12.89 16.63 -3.14
N PHE A 266 -11.86 15.79 -3.32
CA PHE A 266 -11.98 14.34 -3.18
C PHE A 266 -12.26 13.89 -1.75
N ASN A 267 -11.76 14.63 -0.76
CA ASN A 267 -12.03 14.37 0.65
C ASN A 267 -13.30 15.05 1.16
N SER A 268 -13.99 15.84 0.33
CA SER A 268 -15.27 16.45 0.72
C SER A 268 -16.35 15.38 0.87
N GLU A 269 -17.20 15.54 1.89
CA GLU A 269 -18.22 14.57 2.23
C GLU A 269 -19.24 14.36 1.10
N GLU A 270 -19.64 15.45 0.42
CA GLU A 270 -20.53 15.41 -0.75
C GLU A 270 -19.93 14.56 -1.89
N HIS A 271 -18.63 14.72 -2.17
CA HIS A 271 -17.95 13.93 -3.19
C HIS A 271 -17.85 12.46 -2.80
N LEU A 272 -17.49 12.16 -1.55
CA LEU A 272 -17.39 10.79 -1.03
C LEU A 272 -18.74 10.07 -1.07
N GLN A 273 -19.82 10.73 -0.66
CA GLN A 273 -21.18 10.18 -0.74
C GLN A 273 -21.60 9.93 -2.19
N LYS A 274 -21.34 10.90 -3.08
CA LYS A 274 -21.62 10.75 -4.52
C LYS A 274 -20.84 9.58 -5.13
N MET A 275 -19.54 9.48 -4.87
CA MET A 275 -18.71 8.39 -5.37
C MET A 275 -19.10 7.04 -4.78
N SER A 276 -19.49 6.99 -3.50
CA SER A 276 -20.03 5.79 -2.86
C SER A 276 -21.30 5.33 -3.57
N SER A 277 -22.27 6.24 -3.80
CA SER A 277 -23.52 5.91 -4.50
C SER A 277 -23.31 5.39 -5.92
N ILE A 278 -22.42 6.04 -6.70
CA ILE A 278 -22.07 5.61 -8.06
C ILE A 278 -21.39 4.24 -8.02
N SER A 279 -20.45 4.03 -7.10
CA SER A 279 -19.78 2.75 -6.92
C SER A 279 -20.78 1.64 -6.61
N THR A 280 -21.69 1.86 -5.64
CA THR A 280 -22.75 0.89 -5.31
C THR A 280 -23.60 0.54 -6.52
N GLN A 281 -24.01 1.52 -7.32
CA GLN A 281 -24.79 1.29 -8.54
C GLN A 281 -24.01 0.49 -9.60
N LEU A 282 -22.74 0.83 -9.82
CA LEU A 282 -21.88 0.09 -10.76
C LEU A 282 -21.66 -1.36 -10.32
N TRP A 283 -21.46 -1.60 -9.01
CA TRP A 283 -21.26 -2.95 -8.47
C TRP A 283 -22.53 -3.80 -8.47
N GLN A 284 -23.72 -3.21 -8.65
CA GLN A 284 -24.97 -3.95 -8.88
C GLN A 284 -25.08 -4.49 -10.31
N ASP A 285 -24.45 -3.85 -11.30
CA ASP A 285 -24.38 -4.37 -12.68
C ASP A 285 -23.44 -5.59 -12.74
N ASN A 286 -23.99 -6.73 -13.16
CA ASN A 286 -23.26 -7.99 -13.24
C ASN A 286 -22.16 -7.96 -14.32
N SER A 287 -22.35 -7.23 -15.41
CA SER A 287 -21.35 -7.08 -16.48
C SER A 287 -20.13 -6.30 -15.98
N TYR A 288 -20.39 -5.19 -15.28
CA TYR A 288 -19.34 -4.41 -14.64
C TYR A 288 -18.62 -5.23 -13.55
N ARG A 289 -19.37 -5.94 -12.70
CA ARG A 289 -18.80 -6.79 -11.64
C ARG A 289 -17.88 -7.87 -12.21
N GLN A 290 -18.31 -8.59 -13.24
CA GLN A 290 -17.50 -9.62 -13.87
C GLN A 290 -16.24 -9.03 -14.49
N LYS A 291 -16.37 -7.92 -15.23
CA LYS A 291 -15.22 -7.21 -15.81
C LYS A 291 -14.20 -6.78 -14.74
N MET A 292 -14.67 -6.30 -13.59
CA MET A 292 -13.78 -5.93 -12.48
C MET A 292 -13.13 -7.16 -11.84
N MET A 293 -13.86 -8.27 -11.70
CA MET A 293 -13.29 -9.54 -11.20
C MET A 293 -12.22 -10.08 -12.14
N ASP A 294 -12.44 -10.03 -13.45
CA ASP A 294 -11.45 -10.47 -14.45
C ASP A 294 -10.19 -9.60 -14.39
N ILE A 295 -10.34 -8.28 -14.18
CA ILE A 295 -9.21 -7.36 -13.96
C ILE A 295 -8.47 -7.73 -12.66
N PHE A 296 -9.18 -7.96 -11.55
CA PHE A 296 -8.56 -8.29 -10.27
C PHE A 296 -7.85 -9.65 -10.25
N GLN A 297 -8.31 -10.59 -11.08
CA GLN A 297 -7.70 -11.90 -11.25
C GLN A 297 -6.58 -11.89 -12.30
N SER A 298 -6.41 -10.80 -13.05
CA SER A 298 -5.33 -10.69 -14.04
C SER A 298 -3.95 -10.57 -13.37
N GLU A 299 -2.96 -11.28 -13.92
CA GLU A 299 -1.57 -11.23 -13.45
C GLU A 299 -0.98 -9.82 -13.57
N GLU A 300 -1.35 -9.07 -14.61
CA GLU A 300 -0.90 -7.69 -14.81
C GLU A 300 -1.37 -6.76 -13.69
N TRP A 301 -2.62 -6.89 -13.23
CA TRP A 301 -3.14 -6.12 -12.11
C TRP A 301 -2.49 -6.55 -10.79
N ALA A 302 -2.31 -7.86 -10.57
CA ALA A 302 -1.65 -8.37 -9.38
C ALA A 302 -0.20 -7.85 -9.25
N SER A 303 0.55 -7.83 -10.37
CA SER A 303 1.89 -7.27 -10.42
C SER A 303 1.90 -5.76 -10.14
N LYS A 304 1.06 -4.98 -10.85
CA LYS A 304 0.96 -3.52 -10.65
C LYS A 304 0.58 -3.15 -9.23
N MET A 305 -0.36 -3.87 -8.63
CA MET A 305 -0.77 -3.63 -7.24
C MET A 305 0.29 -4.04 -6.24
N SER A 306 0.99 -5.16 -6.46
CA SER A 306 2.14 -5.55 -5.64
C SER A 306 3.22 -4.47 -5.65
N ASP A 307 3.53 -3.92 -6.82
CA ASP A 307 4.51 -2.84 -6.96
C ASP A 307 4.05 -1.56 -6.26
N ILE A 308 2.79 -1.13 -6.46
CA ILE A 308 2.25 0.07 -5.80
C ILE A 308 2.24 -0.09 -4.27
N VAL A 309 1.80 -1.24 -3.76
CA VAL A 309 1.74 -1.54 -2.33
C VAL A 309 3.15 -1.57 -1.73
N SER A 310 4.10 -2.22 -2.40
CA SER A 310 5.50 -2.24 -1.99
C SER A 310 6.10 -0.82 -1.94
N THR A 311 5.97 -0.07 -3.03
CA THR A 311 6.66 1.22 -3.22
C THR A 311 6.03 2.36 -2.41
N SER A 312 4.70 2.38 -2.27
CA SER A 312 3.97 3.52 -1.67
C SER A 312 3.51 3.26 -0.23
N TYR A 313 3.21 2.02 0.14
CA TYR A 313 2.65 1.69 1.46
C TYR A 313 3.67 1.02 2.37
N VAL A 314 4.31 -0.06 1.93
CA VAL A 314 5.23 -0.85 2.77
C VAL A 314 6.54 -0.11 3.05
N ASN A 315 6.98 0.74 2.13
CA ASN A 315 8.23 1.49 2.27
C ASN A 315 8.05 2.93 2.81
N ASN A 316 6.81 3.35 3.14
CA ASN A 316 6.53 4.68 3.71
C ASN A 316 6.17 4.58 5.21
N PRO A 317 7.08 4.98 6.12
CA PRO A 317 6.88 4.85 7.56
C PRO A 317 5.66 5.62 8.09
N ASP A 318 5.36 6.80 7.54
CA ASP A 318 4.27 7.65 8.01
C ASP A 318 2.89 7.02 7.74
N ILE A 319 2.74 6.37 6.58
CA ILE A 319 1.52 5.66 6.22
C ILE A 319 1.34 4.41 7.10
N ILE A 320 2.41 3.65 7.34
CA ILE A 320 2.39 2.49 8.24
C ILE A 320 1.98 2.91 9.65
N ASN A 321 2.54 4.02 10.15
CA ASN A 321 2.21 4.53 11.48
C ASN A 321 0.74 4.95 11.58
N ARG A 322 0.21 5.70 10.61
CA ARG A 322 -1.22 6.09 10.57
C ARG A 322 -2.15 4.86 10.53
N ILE A 323 -1.83 3.86 9.72
CA ILE A 323 -2.60 2.61 9.65
C ILE A 323 -2.52 1.84 10.98
N SER A 324 -1.35 1.79 11.60
CA SER A 324 -1.13 1.16 12.90
C SER A 324 -1.93 1.86 14.01
N GLU A 325 -1.94 3.19 14.04
CA GLU A 325 -2.71 4.00 15.00
C GLU A 325 -4.22 3.83 14.80
N ALA A 326 -4.72 3.93 13.57
CA ALA A 326 -6.13 3.69 13.27
C ALA A 326 -6.55 2.26 13.65
N SER A 327 -5.70 1.26 13.38
CA SER A 327 -5.95 -0.13 13.79
C SER A 327 -6.01 -0.26 15.31
N LYS A 328 -5.05 0.31 16.05
CA LYS A 328 -5.06 0.31 17.53
C LYS A 328 -6.30 0.98 18.09
N HIS A 329 -6.70 2.12 17.52
CA HIS A 329 -7.92 2.83 17.91
C HIS A 329 -9.17 1.97 17.71
N ASN A 330 -9.31 1.34 16.54
CA ASN A 330 -10.45 0.44 16.26
C ASN A 330 -10.44 -0.81 17.16
N TRP A 331 -9.28 -1.35 17.53
CA TRP A 331 -9.19 -2.50 18.45
C TRP A 331 -9.49 -2.15 19.91
N ASN A 332 -9.46 -0.86 20.27
CA ASN A 332 -9.89 -0.36 21.58
C ASN A 332 -11.41 -0.15 21.66
N ASP A 333 -12.11 -0.05 20.52
CA ASP A 333 -13.58 -0.06 20.47
C ASP A 333 -14.12 -1.48 20.73
N PRO A 334 -14.87 -1.70 21.83
CA PRO A 334 -15.41 -3.01 22.18
C PRO A 334 -16.34 -3.60 21.12
N GLU A 335 -17.17 -2.79 20.46
CA GLU A 335 -18.14 -3.28 19.46
C GLU A 335 -17.43 -3.79 18.21
N PHE A 336 -16.45 -3.01 17.72
CA PHE A 336 -15.59 -3.41 16.61
C PHE A 336 -14.80 -4.69 16.93
N ARG A 337 -14.22 -4.75 18.14
CA ARG A 337 -13.43 -5.90 18.60
C ARG A 337 -14.26 -7.18 18.65
N ASP A 338 -15.46 -7.13 19.21
CA ASP A 338 -16.33 -8.30 19.31
C ASP A 338 -16.84 -8.76 17.94
N SER A 339 -17.21 -7.82 17.06
CA SER A 339 -17.61 -8.11 15.68
C SER A 339 -16.48 -8.79 14.89
N MET A 340 -15.26 -8.27 15.02
CA MET A 340 -14.08 -8.83 14.36
C MET A 340 -13.71 -10.21 14.94
N ILE A 341 -13.76 -10.40 16.26
CA ILE A 341 -13.52 -11.72 16.89
C ILE A 341 -14.56 -12.74 16.43
N LYS A 342 -15.84 -12.37 16.34
CA LYS A 342 -16.91 -13.24 15.79
C LYS A 342 -16.58 -13.68 14.37
N THR A 343 -16.18 -12.74 13.52
CA THR A 343 -15.81 -13.00 12.12
C THR A 343 -14.58 -13.89 12.02
N ILE A 344 -13.52 -13.61 12.80
CA ILE A 344 -12.31 -14.43 12.86
C ILE A 344 -12.65 -15.85 13.33
N ARG A 345 -13.47 -16.01 14.37
CA ARG A 345 -13.90 -17.33 14.87
C ARG A 345 -14.71 -18.10 13.81
N LYS A 346 -15.58 -17.41 13.06
CA LYS A 346 -16.35 -18.01 11.96
C LYS A 346 -15.42 -18.48 10.84
N SER A 347 -14.47 -17.66 10.43
CA SER A 347 -13.47 -18.04 9.42
C SER A 347 -12.53 -19.14 9.91
N ALA A 348 -12.13 -19.12 11.20
CA ALA A 348 -11.30 -20.15 11.80
C ALA A 348 -12.02 -21.50 11.97
N ARG A 349 -13.34 -21.56 11.84
CA ARG A 349 -14.09 -22.84 11.74
C ARG A 349 -14.05 -23.43 10.34
N ASN A 350 -13.75 -22.63 9.30
CA ASN A 350 -13.60 -23.13 7.94
C ASN A 350 -12.25 -23.87 7.80
N PRO A 351 -12.24 -25.18 7.48
CA PRO A 351 -11.02 -25.97 7.34
C PRO A 351 -10.06 -25.45 6.27
N GLU A 352 -10.59 -24.93 5.16
CA GLU A 352 -9.81 -24.42 4.03
C GLU A 352 -9.10 -23.11 4.40
N PHE A 353 -9.80 -22.22 5.12
CA PHE A 353 -9.21 -21.01 5.68
C PHE A 353 -8.12 -21.32 6.72
N ARG A 354 -8.34 -22.30 7.61
CA ARG A 354 -7.33 -22.76 8.57
C ARG A 354 -6.09 -23.30 7.86
N SER A 355 -6.28 -24.11 6.83
CA SER A 355 -5.19 -24.68 6.03
C SER A 355 -4.36 -23.56 5.38
N LYS A 356 -5.03 -22.61 4.72
CA LYS A 356 -4.38 -21.44 4.08
C LYS A 356 -3.65 -20.55 5.08
N MET A 357 -4.25 -20.24 6.23
CA MET A 357 -3.60 -19.44 7.27
C MET A 357 -2.41 -20.16 7.91
N SER A 358 -2.54 -21.49 8.11
CA SER A 358 -1.43 -22.34 8.55
C SER A 358 -0.29 -22.32 7.53
N GLU A 359 -0.59 -22.42 6.23
CA GLU A 359 0.39 -22.36 5.16
C GLU A 359 1.10 -21.00 5.12
N ILE A 360 0.37 -19.88 5.18
CA ILE A 360 0.94 -18.52 5.26
C ILE A 360 1.83 -18.37 6.50
N SER A 361 1.38 -18.85 7.66
CA SER A 361 2.17 -18.83 8.89
C SER A 361 3.45 -19.62 8.74
N LYS A 362 3.37 -20.86 8.23
CA LYS A 362 4.53 -21.71 7.94
C LYS A 362 5.51 -21.03 6.98
N GLN A 363 5.02 -20.38 5.92
CA GLN A 363 5.87 -19.62 4.98
C GLN A 363 6.53 -18.42 5.66
N ARG A 364 5.81 -17.68 6.51
CA ARG A 364 6.39 -16.56 7.27
C ARG A 364 7.47 -17.03 8.24
N TRP A 365 7.26 -18.17 8.91
CA TRP A 365 8.27 -18.83 9.73
C TRP A 365 9.41 -19.45 8.91
N LYS A 366 9.41 -19.43 7.57
CA LYS A 366 10.62 -19.77 6.77
C LYS A 366 11.63 -18.63 6.68
N ASN A 367 11.21 -17.38 6.90
CA ASN A 367 12.07 -16.21 6.87
C ASN A 367 12.90 -16.13 8.16
N ASP A 368 14.23 -16.21 8.02
CA ASP A 368 15.17 -16.24 9.15
C ASP A 368 15.18 -14.91 9.94
N ASP A 369 15.03 -13.76 9.27
CA ASP A 369 14.91 -12.46 9.95
C ASP A 369 13.66 -12.39 10.82
N PHE A 370 12.55 -12.95 10.33
CA PHE A 370 11.32 -13.05 11.11
C PHE A 370 11.51 -13.98 12.33
N ARG A 371 12.15 -15.14 12.16
CA ARG A 371 12.44 -16.05 13.28
C ARG A 371 13.34 -15.41 14.33
N ASN A 372 14.42 -14.78 13.89
CA ASN A 372 15.38 -14.13 14.77
C ASN A 372 14.72 -12.97 15.52
N LYS A 373 13.91 -12.15 14.83
CA LYS A 373 13.13 -11.08 15.45
C LYS A 373 12.18 -11.60 16.52
N ILE A 374 11.44 -12.67 16.25
CA ILE A 374 10.54 -13.27 17.25
C ILE A 374 11.32 -13.89 18.42
N SER A 375 12.43 -14.60 18.13
CA SER A 375 13.32 -15.16 19.13
C SER A 375 13.89 -14.10 20.06
N ASP A 376 14.39 -12.99 19.51
CA ASP A 376 14.95 -11.88 20.28
C ASP A 376 13.87 -11.12 21.05
N MET A 377 12.66 -10.96 20.50
CA MET A 377 11.51 -10.47 21.25
C MET A 377 11.16 -11.38 22.44
N CYS A 378 11.19 -12.70 22.25
CA CYS A 378 10.98 -13.66 23.33
C CYS A 378 12.08 -13.54 24.38
N LYS A 379 13.36 -13.51 24.00
CA LYS A 379 14.49 -13.32 24.93
C LYS A 379 14.37 -12.02 25.73
N LYS A 380 14.02 -10.91 25.07
CA LYS A 380 13.76 -9.62 25.73
C LYS A 380 12.60 -9.71 26.72
N LYS A 381 11.53 -10.44 26.40
CA LYS A 381 10.44 -10.71 27.36
C LYS A 381 10.89 -11.56 28.54
N TRP A 382 11.80 -12.50 28.36
CA TRP A 382 12.35 -13.30 29.47
C TRP A 382 13.37 -12.55 30.34
N GLN A 383 13.82 -11.36 29.90
CA GLN A 383 14.62 -10.43 30.70
C GLN A 383 13.76 -9.52 31.59
N ASP A 384 12.44 -9.46 31.34
CA ASP A 384 11.49 -8.75 32.20
C ASP A 384 11.19 -9.62 33.43
N ASP A 385 11.58 -9.12 34.60
CA ASP A 385 11.47 -9.84 35.87
C ASP A 385 10.01 -10.14 36.24
N GLU A 386 9.07 -9.25 35.91
CA GLU A 386 7.65 -9.45 36.21
C GLU A 386 7.06 -10.58 35.34
N PHE A 387 7.45 -10.63 34.06
CA PHE A 387 7.11 -11.73 33.16
C PHE A 387 7.77 -13.04 33.61
N ARG A 388 9.03 -13.00 34.04
CA ARG A 388 9.77 -14.18 34.52
C ARG A 388 9.14 -14.76 35.78
N GLU A 389 8.79 -13.94 36.75
CA GLU A 389 8.08 -14.37 37.97
C GLU A 389 6.71 -14.97 37.64
N LYS A 390 5.96 -14.36 36.72
CA LYS A 390 4.68 -14.90 36.25
C LYS A 390 4.86 -16.27 35.60
N MET A 391 5.89 -16.45 34.78
CA MET A 391 6.20 -17.73 34.16
C MET A 391 6.69 -18.77 35.18
N ILE A 392 7.47 -18.37 36.19
CA ILE A 392 7.86 -19.25 37.30
C ILE A 392 6.64 -19.73 38.08
N LYS A 393 5.68 -18.83 38.37
CA LYS A 393 4.40 -19.21 39.00
C LYS A 393 3.62 -20.21 38.14
N ILE A 394 3.58 -20.01 36.82
CA ILE A 394 2.91 -20.92 35.88
C ILE A 394 3.63 -22.28 35.81
N ILE A 395 4.97 -22.30 35.79
CA ILE A 395 5.74 -23.55 35.77
C ILE A 395 5.61 -24.28 37.10
N ALA A 396 5.63 -23.56 38.22
CA ALA A 396 5.40 -24.11 39.55
C ALA A 396 3.96 -24.63 39.74
N SER A 397 2.99 -24.13 38.96
CA SER A 397 1.62 -24.63 38.95
C SER A 397 1.36 -25.73 37.90
N GLN A 398 2.39 -26.18 37.17
CA GLN A 398 2.26 -27.36 36.32
C GLN A 398 2.27 -28.64 37.17
N PRO A 399 1.47 -29.65 36.83
CA PRO A 399 1.51 -30.94 37.52
C PRO A 399 2.92 -31.53 37.41
N ARG A 400 3.49 -31.96 38.54
CA ARG A 400 4.78 -32.70 38.58
C ARG A 400 4.67 -34.09 37.94
N ILE A 401 3.45 -34.62 37.83
CA ILE A 401 3.16 -35.91 37.23
C ILE A 401 3.13 -35.75 35.70
N SER A 402 3.91 -36.59 35.01
CA SER A 402 3.91 -36.66 33.55
C SER A 402 2.60 -37.24 33.00
N SER A 403 2.28 -36.90 31.74
CA SER A 403 1.13 -37.50 31.04
C SER A 403 1.21 -39.03 30.94
N LEU A 404 2.42 -39.59 30.94
CA LEU A 404 2.64 -41.05 30.88
C LEU A 404 2.24 -41.70 32.21
N GLN A 405 2.70 -41.14 33.32
CA GLN A 405 2.32 -41.57 34.68
C GLN A 405 0.79 -41.46 34.87
N LEU A 406 0.15 -40.35 34.47
CA LEU A 406 -1.30 -40.21 34.54
C LEU A 406 -2.04 -41.29 33.73
N THR A 407 -1.51 -41.64 32.55
CA THR A 407 -2.11 -42.69 31.71
C THR A 407 -1.96 -44.07 32.36
N LEU A 408 -0.78 -44.37 32.91
CA LEU A 408 -0.55 -45.60 33.68
C LEU A 408 -1.53 -45.71 34.85
N TYR A 409 -1.66 -44.64 35.64
CA TYR A 409 -2.56 -44.59 36.79
C TYR A 409 -4.02 -44.80 36.37
N SER A 410 -4.49 -44.12 35.32
CA SER A 410 -5.83 -44.36 34.78
C SER A 410 -6.05 -45.81 34.38
N ILE A 411 -5.05 -46.47 33.78
CA ILE A 411 -5.17 -47.89 33.43
C ILE A 411 -5.27 -48.76 34.69
N LEU A 412 -4.49 -48.47 35.72
CA LEU A 412 -4.51 -49.22 36.98
C LEU A 412 -5.83 -49.01 37.76
N ASP A 413 -6.34 -47.77 37.77
CA ASP A 413 -7.66 -47.42 38.31
C ASP A 413 -8.77 -48.19 37.58
N ASP A 414 -8.75 -48.21 36.24
CA ASP A 414 -9.70 -48.96 35.40
C ASP A 414 -9.63 -50.47 35.64
N LEU A 415 -8.46 -51.01 35.98
CA LEU A 415 -8.25 -52.41 36.31
C LEU A 415 -8.60 -52.76 37.76
N GLY A 416 -8.90 -51.76 38.61
CA GLY A 416 -9.20 -51.96 40.04
C GLY A 416 -8.02 -52.50 40.84
N VAL A 417 -6.79 -52.16 40.45
CA VAL A 417 -5.56 -52.64 41.07
C VAL A 417 -5.16 -51.68 42.19
N THR A 418 -4.74 -52.20 43.35
CA THR A 418 -4.15 -51.36 44.41
C THR A 418 -2.72 -50.99 44.05
N TYR A 419 -2.36 -49.70 44.07
CA TYR A 419 -1.01 -49.22 43.80
C TYR A 419 -0.71 -47.91 44.52
N TYR A 420 0.58 -47.62 44.65
CA TYR A 420 1.13 -46.37 45.18
C TYR A 420 1.71 -45.53 44.02
N ARG A 421 1.55 -44.21 44.10
CA ARG A 421 1.97 -43.24 43.08
C ARG A 421 3.21 -42.50 43.58
N GLU A 422 4.10 -42.04 42.70
CA GLU A 422 5.26 -41.23 43.16
C GLU A 422 4.82 -39.94 43.86
N TYR A 423 3.74 -39.34 43.36
CA TYR A 423 3.15 -38.11 43.90
C TYR A 423 1.66 -38.31 44.19
N ASN A 424 1.24 -38.05 45.43
CA ASN A 424 -0.18 -38.02 45.78
C ASN A 424 -0.80 -36.69 45.36
N ASN A 425 -2.02 -36.75 44.81
CA ASN A 425 -2.75 -35.63 44.19
C ASN A 425 -3.11 -34.51 45.20
N ASP A 426 -2.11 -33.73 45.64
CA ASP A 426 -2.16 -32.36 46.21
C ASP A 426 -1.00 -32.10 47.20
N GLU A 427 -0.19 -33.11 47.53
CA GLU A 427 0.95 -32.97 48.46
C GLU A 427 2.28 -32.88 47.71
N LYS A 428 3.17 -31.99 48.16
CA LYS A 428 4.50 -31.76 47.55
C LYS A 428 5.53 -32.85 47.90
N GLU A 429 5.11 -33.90 48.60
CA GLU A 429 5.96 -34.95 49.14
C GLU A 429 5.76 -36.24 48.33
N ASN A 430 6.87 -36.98 48.17
CA ASN A 430 6.83 -38.28 47.51
C ASN A 430 6.06 -39.27 48.40
N ASP A 431 5.28 -40.15 47.81
CA ASP A 431 4.71 -41.27 48.57
C ASP A 431 5.85 -42.13 49.13
N ALA A 432 5.87 -42.31 50.45
CA ALA A 432 6.91 -43.08 51.14
C ALA A 432 6.98 -44.52 50.63
N GLU A 433 5.86 -45.07 50.15
CA GLU A 433 5.80 -46.42 49.62
C GLU A 433 6.52 -46.58 48.27
N CYS A 434 6.71 -45.48 47.53
CA CYS A 434 7.44 -45.44 46.26
C CYS A 434 8.94 -45.13 46.43
N GLN A 435 9.39 -44.85 47.66
CA GLN A 435 10.78 -44.53 47.98
C GLN A 435 11.51 -45.81 48.45
N ILE A 436 12.26 -46.46 47.54
CA ILE A 436 13.00 -47.69 47.85
C ILE A 436 14.50 -47.38 47.92
N GLY A 437 15.01 -47.30 49.15
CA GLY A 437 16.39 -46.90 49.41
C GLY A 437 16.66 -45.47 48.94
N PRO A 438 17.73 -45.21 48.17
CA PRO A 438 18.07 -43.87 47.70
C PRO A 438 17.26 -43.42 46.47
N TYR A 439 16.33 -44.24 45.96
CA TYR A 439 15.63 -43.98 44.69
C TYR A 439 14.11 -43.92 44.89
N SER A 440 13.45 -42.99 44.18
CA SER A 440 12.00 -42.97 43.98
C SER A 440 11.62 -43.72 42.70
N PHE A 441 10.43 -44.29 42.67
CA PHE A 441 9.86 -44.98 41.51
C PHE A 441 8.49 -44.39 41.17
N ASP A 442 8.12 -44.38 39.88
CA ASP A 442 6.87 -43.78 39.41
C ASP A 442 5.62 -44.46 39.98
N CYS A 443 5.68 -45.77 40.17
CA CYS A 443 4.57 -46.57 40.67
C CYS A 443 5.07 -47.83 41.38
N ARG A 444 4.44 -48.17 42.50
CA ARG A 444 4.62 -49.46 43.18
C ARG A 444 3.29 -50.18 43.29
N ILE A 445 3.26 -51.45 42.93
CA ILE A 445 2.07 -52.29 43.00
C ILE A 445 2.36 -53.47 43.94
N PRO A 446 1.75 -53.51 45.13
CA PRO A 446 1.93 -54.63 46.05
C PRO A 446 1.36 -55.92 45.46
N ARG A 447 2.06 -57.05 45.61
CA ARG A 447 1.61 -58.36 45.10
C ARG A 447 1.69 -59.43 46.19
N GLU A 448 0.60 -60.16 46.40
CA GLU A 448 0.58 -61.25 47.38
C GLU A 448 1.39 -62.46 46.90
N GLY A 449 2.33 -62.93 47.74
CA GLY A 449 3.17 -64.10 47.45
C GLY A 449 4.17 -63.92 46.30
N LYS A 450 4.39 -62.68 45.84
CA LYS A 450 5.36 -62.32 44.80
C LYS A 450 6.09 -61.01 45.19
N PRO A 451 7.26 -60.73 44.61
CA PRO A 451 7.90 -59.42 44.77
C PRO A 451 6.94 -58.29 44.36
N ASP A 452 6.99 -57.13 45.02
CA ASP A 452 6.22 -55.96 44.62
C ASP A 452 6.67 -55.46 43.25
N LEU A 453 5.72 -55.03 42.41
CA LEU A 453 6.02 -54.58 41.07
C LEU A 453 6.30 -53.07 41.07
N LEU A 454 7.52 -52.68 40.74
CA LEU A 454 7.93 -51.29 40.52
C LEU A 454 7.84 -50.98 39.02
N ILE A 455 7.18 -49.88 38.66
CA ILE A 455 7.05 -49.43 37.26
C ILE A 455 7.64 -48.04 37.10
N GLU A 456 8.42 -47.84 36.04
CA GLU A 456 9.04 -46.57 35.63
C GLU A 456 8.62 -46.20 34.19
N CYS A 457 7.97 -45.05 34.04
CA CYS A 457 7.51 -44.46 32.79
C CYS A 457 8.62 -43.63 32.14
N GLN A 458 9.15 -44.10 31.02
CA GLN A 458 10.33 -43.55 30.37
C GLN A 458 9.95 -42.80 29.07
N GLY A 459 10.29 -41.52 29.01
CA GLY A 459 10.21 -40.73 27.77
C GLY A 459 11.28 -41.13 26.74
N ASP A 460 10.88 -41.35 25.48
CA ASP A 460 11.76 -41.83 24.39
C ASP A 460 12.95 -40.88 24.15
N TYR A 461 12.76 -39.59 24.38
CA TYR A 461 13.78 -38.56 24.16
C TYR A 461 14.61 -38.27 25.42
N TRP A 462 13.96 -38.11 26.58
CA TRP A 462 14.59 -37.63 27.82
C TRP A 462 15.49 -38.69 28.46
N HIS A 463 15.04 -39.95 28.52
CA HIS A 463 15.78 -41.05 29.13
C HIS A 463 16.92 -41.59 28.26
N ASN A 464 17.09 -41.01 27.07
CA ASN A 464 18.17 -41.33 26.17
C ASN A 464 19.38 -40.40 26.28
N ARG A 465 19.38 -39.43 27.20
CA ARG A 465 20.55 -38.61 27.55
C ARG A 465 21.52 -39.41 28.43
N ASP A 466 22.83 -39.18 28.27
CA ASP A 466 23.86 -40.01 28.91
C ASP A 466 23.78 -40.00 30.46
N GLU A 467 23.51 -38.84 31.05
CA GLU A 467 23.28 -38.70 32.49
C GLU A 467 22.08 -39.53 32.97
N GLN A 468 20.98 -39.51 32.21
CA GLN A 468 19.75 -40.19 32.59
C GLN A 468 19.91 -41.72 32.46
N ARG A 469 20.56 -42.21 31.39
CA ARG A 469 20.87 -43.64 31.25
C ARG A 469 21.73 -44.19 32.37
N TRP A 470 22.68 -43.39 32.87
CA TRP A 470 23.50 -43.78 34.00
C TRP A 470 22.64 -43.91 35.27
N ARG A 471 21.76 -42.95 35.54
CA ARG A 471 20.82 -42.99 36.67
C ARG A 471 19.87 -44.20 36.57
N ASP A 472 19.27 -44.45 35.41
CA ASP A 472 18.33 -45.55 35.20
C ASP A 472 19.01 -46.92 35.39
N ARG A 473 20.27 -47.08 34.92
CA ARG A 473 21.09 -48.27 35.17
C ARG A 473 21.43 -48.46 36.65
N SER A 474 21.78 -47.39 37.35
CA SER A 474 22.04 -47.44 38.78
C SER A 474 20.80 -47.86 39.57
N LYS A 475 19.61 -47.35 39.23
CA LYS A 475 18.33 -47.81 39.80
C LYS A 475 18.11 -49.31 39.57
N ALA A 476 18.24 -49.76 38.32
CA ALA A 476 18.05 -51.17 37.96
C ALA A 476 19.02 -52.11 38.70
N SER A 477 20.29 -51.70 38.80
CA SER A 477 21.34 -52.49 39.43
C SER A 477 21.13 -52.57 40.95
N TYR A 478 20.63 -51.48 41.57
CA TYR A 478 20.31 -51.47 42.98
C TYR A 478 19.21 -52.48 43.33
N ILE A 479 18.11 -52.51 42.56
CA ILE A 479 17.02 -53.48 42.77
C ILE A 479 17.51 -54.90 42.51
N ALA A 480 18.18 -55.15 41.38
CA ALA A 480 18.61 -56.49 41.00
C ALA A 480 19.64 -57.10 41.97
N ASN A 481 20.54 -56.29 42.54
CA ASN A 481 21.61 -56.80 43.39
C ASN A 481 21.25 -56.88 44.88
N ASN A 482 20.31 -56.06 45.35
CA ASN A 482 20.03 -55.94 46.79
C ASN A 482 18.61 -56.36 47.18
N LEU A 483 17.65 -56.29 46.27
CA LEU A 483 16.22 -56.38 46.61
C LEU A 483 15.42 -57.20 45.59
N SER A 484 16.04 -58.11 44.83
CA SER A 484 15.37 -58.91 43.80
C SER A 484 14.27 -59.82 44.34
N ASP A 485 14.37 -60.22 45.61
CA ASP A 485 13.38 -61.07 46.28
C ASP A 485 12.16 -60.28 46.76
N GLN A 486 12.30 -58.95 46.88
CA GLN A 486 11.27 -58.04 47.38
C GLN A 486 10.61 -57.22 46.27
N TYR A 487 11.36 -56.84 45.23
CA TYR A 487 10.88 -55.98 44.15
C TYR A 487 11.23 -56.51 42.76
N GLU A 488 10.28 -56.37 41.83
CA GLU A 488 10.47 -56.57 40.39
C GLU A 488 10.34 -55.22 39.67
N LEU A 489 11.41 -54.75 39.03
CA LEU A 489 11.40 -53.49 38.27
C LEU A 489 11.03 -53.69 36.80
N LYS A 490 10.07 -52.90 36.30
CA LYS A 490 9.67 -52.82 34.90
C LYS A 490 9.71 -51.39 34.39
N TYR A 491 9.94 -51.25 33.08
CA TYR A 491 9.96 -49.97 32.38
C TYR A 491 8.83 -49.93 31.36
N LEU A 492 8.10 -48.82 31.32
CA LEU A 492 7.11 -48.50 30.30
C LEU A 492 7.58 -47.32 29.47
N TRP A 493 7.85 -47.56 28.20
CA TRP A 493 8.35 -46.53 27.30
C TRP A 493 7.22 -45.75 26.63
N GLU A 494 7.45 -44.46 26.36
CA GLU A 494 6.49 -43.57 25.69
C GLU A 494 5.88 -44.17 24.41
N HIS A 495 6.67 -44.91 23.63
CA HIS A 495 6.16 -45.56 22.41
C HIS A 495 5.19 -46.72 22.67
N GLU A 496 5.22 -47.36 23.85
CA GLU A 496 4.28 -48.42 24.21
C GLU A 496 2.88 -47.86 24.46
N PHE A 497 2.78 -46.65 25.01
CA PHE A 497 1.52 -45.91 25.18
C PHE A 497 0.86 -45.49 23.87
N LYS A 498 1.58 -45.50 22.74
CA LYS A 498 1.00 -45.20 21.40
C LYS A 498 0.00 -46.27 20.95
N CYS A 499 0.03 -47.45 21.55
CA CYS A 499 -0.89 -48.55 21.25
C CYS A 499 -1.67 -48.94 22.52
N GLN A 500 -2.74 -48.20 22.83
CA GLN A 500 -3.52 -48.34 24.07
C GLN A 500 -3.92 -49.78 24.41
N HIS A 501 -4.34 -50.57 23.42
CA HIS A 501 -4.70 -51.99 23.65
C HIS A 501 -3.48 -52.85 24.04
N LYS A 502 -2.29 -52.57 23.52
CA LYS A 502 -1.09 -53.36 23.83
C LYS A 502 -0.56 -53.06 25.22
N ILE A 503 -0.57 -51.79 25.62
CA ILE A 503 -0.09 -51.38 26.95
C ILE A 503 -1.00 -51.93 28.06
N VAL A 504 -2.32 -51.91 27.85
CA VAL A 504 -3.28 -52.51 28.79
C VAL A 504 -3.05 -54.01 28.94
N GLU A 505 -2.91 -54.75 27.84
CA GLU A 505 -2.64 -56.21 27.92
C GLU A 505 -1.28 -56.53 28.54
N LEU A 506 -0.26 -55.70 28.31
CA LEU A 506 1.06 -55.83 28.94
C LEU A 506 0.97 -55.65 30.47
N ILE A 507 0.26 -54.61 30.91
CA ILE A 507 0.04 -54.35 32.34
C ILE A 507 -0.76 -55.49 32.97
N LYS A 508 -1.86 -55.93 32.34
CA LYS A 508 -2.62 -57.10 32.81
C LYS A 508 -1.76 -58.36 32.91
N TYR A 509 -0.82 -58.56 31.99
CA TYR A 509 0.12 -59.67 32.04
C TYR A 509 1.07 -59.56 33.24
N TRP A 510 1.66 -58.39 33.51
CA TRP A 510 2.55 -58.19 34.67
C TRP A 510 1.83 -58.35 36.02
N LEU A 511 0.56 -57.98 36.06
CA LEU A 511 -0.32 -58.15 37.21
C LEU A 511 -0.82 -59.60 37.38
N GLY A 512 -0.63 -60.45 36.37
CA GLY A 512 -1.14 -61.82 36.37
C GLY A 512 -2.67 -61.92 36.18
N ILE A 513 -3.34 -60.83 35.78
CA ILE A 513 -4.76 -60.80 35.40
C ILE A 513 -4.96 -61.59 34.11
N THR A 514 -4.11 -61.32 33.12
CA THR A 514 -4.06 -62.12 31.89
C THR A 514 -3.01 -63.21 32.09
N LYS A 515 -3.43 -64.43 32.44
CA LYS A 515 -2.56 -65.60 32.35
C LYS A 515 -2.33 -65.89 30.86
N SER A 516 -1.20 -65.47 30.30
CA SER A 516 -0.63 -66.29 29.23
C SER A 516 -0.21 -67.59 29.89
N GLU A 517 -1.03 -68.63 29.79
CA GLU A 517 -0.60 -69.98 30.08
C GLU A 517 0.64 -70.24 29.23
N LEU A 518 1.80 -70.20 29.88
CA LEU A 518 3.03 -70.65 29.28
C LEU A 518 2.86 -72.13 29.06
N VAL A 519 2.96 -72.53 27.81
CA VAL A 519 2.95 -73.94 27.45
C VAL A 519 4.32 -74.48 27.81
N GLU A 520 4.38 -75.46 28.71
CA GLU A 520 5.59 -76.25 28.92
C GLU A 520 5.71 -77.26 27.77
N PHE A 521 6.91 -77.35 27.19
CA PHE A 521 7.21 -78.26 26.09
C PHE A 521 8.70 -78.67 26.10
N GLY A 522 9.01 -79.92 25.77
CA GLY A 522 10.36 -80.38 25.45
C GLY A 522 10.84 -79.87 24.09
N PHE A 523 12.16 -79.72 23.89
CA PHE A 523 12.69 -79.38 22.55
C PHE A 523 12.54 -80.52 21.54
N ASP A 524 12.39 -81.74 22.03
CA ASP A 524 12.04 -82.95 21.28
C ASP A 524 10.59 -82.95 20.77
N GLU A 525 9.70 -82.19 21.42
CA GLU A 525 8.30 -82.01 20.99
C GLU A 525 8.16 -80.97 19.86
N VAL A 526 9.22 -80.22 19.55
CA VAL A 526 9.18 -79.15 18.56
C VAL A 526 9.48 -79.67 17.17
N GLU A 527 8.48 -79.66 16.30
CA GLU A 527 8.63 -79.96 14.87
C GLU A 527 9.00 -78.67 14.10
N ILE A 528 10.14 -78.68 13.41
CA ILE A 528 10.53 -77.57 12.53
C ILE A 528 10.21 -77.93 11.08
N LYS A 529 9.37 -77.13 10.44
CA LYS A 529 8.99 -77.30 9.03
C LYS A 529 8.83 -75.97 8.29
N LEU A 530 8.73 -76.04 6.97
CA LEU A 530 8.36 -74.87 6.16
C LEU A 530 6.99 -74.35 6.60
N CYS A 531 6.91 -73.05 6.88
CA CYS A 531 5.70 -72.44 7.44
C CYS A 531 4.83 -71.81 6.33
N PRO A 532 3.57 -72.23 6.19
CA PRO A 532 2.61 -71.61 5.28
C PRO A 532 2.40 -70.11 5.53
N ALA A 533 2.01 -69.40 4.47
CA ALA A 533 2.00 -67.95 4.46
C ALA A 533 0.94 -67.31 5.37
N ASP A 534 -0.21 -67.92 5.46
CA ASP A 534 -1.30 -67.60 6.39
C ASP A 534 -0.85 -67.72 7.85
N HIS A 535 -0.18 -68.81 8.23
CA HIS A 535 0.26 -69.07 9.59
C HIS A 535 1.25 -68.02 10.10
N TYR A 536 2.39 -67.84 9.40
CA TYR A 536 3.39 -66.88 9.90
C TYR A 536 2.93 -65.43 9.79
N ARG A 537 2.10 -65.06 8.81
CA ARG A 537 1.56 -63.68 8.73
C ARG A 537 0.66 -63.40 9.92
N ASN A 538 -0.15 -64.36 10.36
CA ASN A 538 -0.99 -64.22 11.54
C ASN A 538 -0.11 -63.94 12.78
N LEU A 539 0.90 -64.76 13.03
CA LEU A 539 1.81 -64.61 14.17
C LEU A 539 2.58 -63.28 14.12
N LEU A 540 3.19 -62.93 12.98
CA LEU A 540 3.94 -61.68 12.84
C LEU A 540 3.04 -60.45 12.97
N SER A 541 1.81 -60.48 12.47
CA SER A 541 0.86 -59.37 12.58
C SER A 541 0.48 -59.06 14.03
N LYS A 542 0.41 -60.10 14.87
CA LYS A 542 0.06 -59.99 16.28
C LYS A 542 1.26 -59.59 17.14
N TYR A 543 2.41 -60.23 16.94
CA TYR A 543 3.49 -60.22 17.93
C TYR A 543 4.82 -59.61 17.45
N HIS A 544 4.99 -59.35 16.15
CA HIS A 544 6.23 -58.76 15.64
C HIS A 544 6.05 -57.26 15.35
N TYR A 545 7.04 -56.43 15.74
CA TYR A 545 7.00 -54.98 15.51
C TYR A 545 7.05 -54.59 14.02
N LEU A 546 7.54 -55.48 13.16
CA LEU A 546 7.43 -55.41 11.70
C LEU A 546 6.51 -56.54 11.19
N PRO A 547 5.20 -56.29 11.03
CA PRO A 547 4.22 -57.34 10.76
C PRO A 547 4.35 -57.97 9.36
N ASN A 548 4.99 -57.26 8.42
CA ASN A 548 5.16 -57.73 7.04
C ASN A 548 6.53 -58.42 6.85
N ALA A 549 6.52 -59.68 6.40
CA ALA A 549 7.71 -60.48 6.10
C ALA A 549 8.33 -60.23 4.69
N GLY A 550 7.75 -59.36 3.87
CA GLY A 550 8.23 -59.11 2.49
C GLY A 550 7.83 -60.21 1.49
N ARG A 551 8.40 -60.18 0.27
CA ARG A 551 8.18 -61.19 -0.79
C ARG A 551 9.44 -62.06 -0.94
N GLY A 552 9.27 -63.38 -1.04
CA GLY A 552 10.31 -64.31 -1.53
C GLY A 552 11.32 -64.86 -0.50
N GLY A 553 10.98 -64.93 0.80
CA GLY A 553 11.84 -65.55 1.82
C GLY A 553 11.50 -67.01 2.13
N ILE A 554 12.49 -67.79 2.57
CA ILE A 554 12.31 -69.14 3.12
C ILE A 554 11.86 -68.99 4.57
N VAL A 555 10.74 -69.59 4.94
CA VAL A 555 10.16 -69.43 6.27
C VAL A 555 10.08 -70.77 6.97
N TYR A 556 10.74 -70.87 8.12
CA TYR A 556 10.62 -72.03 9.02
C TYR A 556 9.77 -71.67 10.22
N GLY A 557 8.85 -72.57 10.57
CA GLY A 557 8.03 -72.48 11.77
C GLY A 557 8.40 -73.59 12.74
N ALA A 558 8.43 -73.27 14.04
CA ALA A 558 8.48 -74.24 15.12
C ALA A 558 7.06 -74.55 15.56
N TYR A 559 6.65 -75.81 15.45
CA TYR A 559 5.32 -76.30 15.80
C TYR A 559 5.38 -77.18 17.04
N ILE A 560 4.45 -76.97 17.97
CA ILE A 560 4.21 -77.86 19.11
C ILE A 560 2.80 -78.41 18.90
N GLY A 561 2.71 -79.68 18.51
CA GLY A 561 1.47 -80.25 17.97
C GLY A 561 1.01 -79.49 16.71
N THR A 562 -0.18 -78.90 16.76
CA THR A 562 -0.74 -78.09 15.67
C THR A 562 -0.39 -76.61 15.75
N ASP A 563 0.15 -76.14 16.88
CA ASP A 563 0.29 -74.73 17.16
C ASP A 563 1.65 -74.17 16.73
N LEU A 564 1.63 -72.99 16.10
CA LEU A 564 2.85 -72.29 15.69
C LEU A 564 3.46 -71.51 16.86
N ALA A 565 4.56 -72.02 17.42
CA ALA A 565 5.26 -71.45 18.56
C ALA A 565 6.24 -70.33 18.17
N ALA A 566 6.95 -70.47 17.05
CA ALA A 566 7.91 -69.46 16.59
C ALA A 566 8.12 -69.48 15.08
N VAL A 567 8.66 -68.39 14.53
CA VAL A 567 9.00 -68.26 13.11
C VAL A 567 10.37 -67.62 12.88
N CYS A 568 11.13 -68.19 11.93
CA CYS A 568 12.33 -67.62 11.32
C CYS A 568 12.08 -67.36 9.84
N VAL A 569 12.30 -66.13 9.37
CA VAL A 569 12.19 -65.74 7.95
C VAL A 569 13.58 -65.41 7.40
N PHE A 570 14.03 -66.18 6.42
CA PHE A 570 15.27 -65.97 5.68
C PHE A 570 14.97 -65.36 4.31
N SER A 571 15.11 -64.05 4.20
CA SER A 571 14.86 -63.30 2.98
C SER A 571 16.14 -63.18 2.14
N PRO A 572 16.03 -63.03 0.80
CA PRO A 572 17.09 -62.44 0.02
C PRO A 572 17.46 -61.05 0.56
N LEU A 573 18.70 -60.60 0.32
CA LEU A 573 19.15 -59.28 0.75
C LEU A 573 18.19 -58.19 0.24
N ILE A 574 17.50 -57.52 1.19
CA ILE A 574 16.41 -56.58 0.90
C ILE A 574 16.93 -55.35 0.15
N ARG A 575 18.16 -54.91 0.44
CA ARG A 575 18.81 -53.79 -0.26
C ARG A 575 19.81 -54.35 -1.26
N GLN A 576 19.65 -53.96 -2.53
CA GLN A 576 20.48 -54.46 -3.64
C GLN A 576 21.96 -54.07 -3.53
N ASN A 577 22.27 -52.99 -2.79
CA ASN A 577 23.62 -52.43 -2.68
C ASN A 577 24.40 -53.00 -1.47
N ILE A 578 23.85 -53.99 -0.75
CA ILE A 578 24.59 -54.64 0.33
C ILE A 578 25.56 -55.64 -0.30
N VAL A 579 26.85 -55.36 -0.17
CA VAL A 579 27.93 -56.29 -0.49
C VAL A 579 28.42 -56.90 0.82
N ILE A 580 28.59 -58.21 0.84
CA ILE A 580 29.24 -58.95 1.91
C ILE A 580 30.52 -59.51 1.32
N ASP A 581 31.66 -59.10 1.86
CA ASP A 581 32.96 -59.47 1.32
C ASP A 581 33.13 -60.99 1.32
N GLY A 582 33.58 -61.53 0.20
CA GLY A 582 33.82 -62.98 0.02
C GLY A 582 32.60 -63.81 -0.39
N TYR A 583 31.40 -63.22 -0.57
CA TYR A 583 30.19 -63.96 -0.94
C TYR A 583 29.45 -63.34 -2.13
N ASN A 584 28.97 -64.21 -3.02
CA ASN A 584 28.03 -63.78 -4.06
C ASN A 584 26.65 -63.51 -3.46
N ARG A 585 25.89 -62.59 -4.05
CA ARG A 585 24.58 -62.17 -3.52
C ARG A 585 23.58 -63.33 -3.35
N ASP A 586 23.62 -64.30 -4.26
CA ASP A 586 22.71 -65.46 -4.23
C ASP A 586 23.10 -66.48 -3.15
N GLU A 587 24.34 -66.42 -2.65
CA GLU A 587 24.87 -67.24 -1.56
C GLU A 587 24.55 -66.65 -0.18
N VAL A 588 23.99 -65.43 -0.12
CA VAL A 588 23.67 -64.74 1.14
C VAL A 588 22.17 -64.71 1.40
N ARG A 589 21.78 -64.95 2.67
CA ARG A 589 20.42 -64.73 3.16
C ARG A 589 20.40 -63.82 4.38
N GLU A 590 19.32 -63.06 4.56
CA GLU A 590 19.07 -62.22 5.73
C GLU A 590 18.03 -62.91 6.63
N LEU A 591 18.36 -63.14 7.91
CA LEU A 591 17.36 -63.46 8.93
C LEU A 591 16.55 -62.19 9.21
N SER A 592 15.52 -61.96 8.40
CA SER A 592 14.80 -60.70 8.34
C SER A 592 13.72 -60.61 9.41
N ARG A 593 13.12 -61.73 9.81
CA ARG A 593 12.14 -61.79 10.91
C ARG A 593 12.43 -62.97 11.81
N PHE A 594 12.35 -62.70 13.11
CA PHE A 594 12.39 -63.70 14.15
C PHE A 594 11.34 -63.34 15.19
N CYS A 595 10.42 -64.26 15.46
CA CYS A 595 9.33 -64.01 16.41
C CYS A 595 8.96 -65.30 17.14
N ILE A 596 8.86 -65.23 18.46
CA ILE A 596 8.35 -66.30 19.32
C ILE A 596 6.99 -65.82 19.84
N HIS A 597 5.99 -66.69 19.76
CA HIS A 597 4.69 -66.43 20.33
C HIS A 597 4.79 -66.35 21.87
N PRO A 598 4.18 -65.34 22.54
CA PRO A 598 4.37 -65.10 23.98
C PRO A 598 4.08 -66.30 24.90
N ARG A 599 3.16 -67.20 24.51
CA ARG A 599 2.84 -68.43 25.26
C ARG A 599 3.93 -69.52 25.23
N TYR A 600 4.92 -69.43 24.34
CA TYR A 600 5.94 -70.48 24.16
C TYR A 600 7.34 -69.98 24.51
N GLN A 601 7.43 -69.13 25.52
CA GLN A 601 8.71 -68.61 26.01
C GLN A 601 9.42 -69.67 26.85
N LYS A 602 10.57 -70.16 26.36
CA LYS A 602 11.43 -71.11 27.08
C LYS A 602 12.89 -70.71 26.93
N LYS A 603 13.68 -70.85 28.00
CA LYS A 603 15.12 -70.51 28.01
C LYS A 603 15.83 -71.24 26.87
N ASN A 604 16.67 -70.52 26.12
CA ASN A 604 17.42 -71.02 24.95
C ASN A 604 16.59 -71.47 23.74
N PHE A 605 15.25 -71.40 23.79
CA PHE A 605 14.43 -71.83 22.66
C PHE A 605 14.73 -71.04 21.37
N GLY A 606 14.92 -69.73 21.49
CA GLY A 606 15.20 -68.89 20.33
C GLY A 606 16.54 -69.20 19.65
N THR A 607 17.61 -69.37 20.43
CA THR A 607 18.94 -69.70 19.89
C THR A 607 18.98 -71.12 19.32
N TRP A 608 18.33 -72.08 20.00
CA TRP A 608 18.15 -73.45 19.52
C TRP A 608 17.41 -73.47 18.18
N PHE A 609 16.31 -72.74 18.08
CA PHE A 609 15.48 -72.69 16.88
C PHE A 609 16.20 -72.02 15.70
N ILE A 610 16.87 -70.88 15.93
CA ILE A 610 17.69 -70.22 14.90
C ILE A 610 18.77 -71.17 14.39
N SER A 611 19.54 -71.83 15.28
CA SER A 611 20.62 -72.74 14.89
C SER A 611 20.14 -73.94 14.05
N ARG A 612 18.96 -74.50 14.35
CA ARG A 612 18.37 -75.56 13.54
C ARG A 612 17.91 -75.06 12.18
N CYS A 613 17.25 -73.91 12.15
CA CYS A 613 16.81 -73.29 10.90
C CYS A 613 17.98 -72.95 9.97
N THR A 614 19.09 -72.43 10.49
CA THR A 614 20.27 -72.12 9.67
C THR A 614 20.88 -73.38 9.05
N LYS A 615 20.88 -74.51 9.77
CA LYS A 615 21.33 -75.81 9.25
C LYS A 615 20.41 -76.39 8.18
N MET A 616 19.10 -76.16 8.30
CA MET A 616 18.08 -76.62 7.33
C MET A 616 18.05 -75.80 6.04
N LEU A 617 18.69 -74.63 5.99
CA LEU A 617 18.82 -73.88 4.75
C LEU A 617 19.65 -74.66 3.72
N ASP A 618 19.31 -74.45 2.45
CA ASP A 618 20.04 -75.00 1.30
C ASP A 618 21.55 -74.69 1.41
N ILE A 619 22.39 -75.67 1.09
CA ILE A 619 23.85 -75.59 1.19
C ILE A 619 24.45 -74.48 0.31
N ARG A 620 23.72 -74.03 -0.72
CA ARG A 620 24.12 -72.90 -1.56
C ARG A 620 24.20 -71.58 -0.77
N TYR A 621 23.50 -71.47 0.36
CA TYR A 621 23.55 -70.30 1.22
C TYR A 621 24.72 -70.45 2.20
N LYS A 622 25.84 -69.81 1.87
CA LYS A 622 27.10 -69.88 2.61
C LYS A 622 27.19 -68.86 3.75
N CYS A 623 26.43 -67.77 3.66
CA CYS A 623 26.44 -66.70 4.65
C CYS A 623 25.02 -66.25 5.01
N ILE A 624 24.78 -66.04 6.30
CA ILE A 624 23.53 -65.51 6.82
C ILE A 624 23.83 -64.24 7.59
N ILE A 625 23.16 -63.15 7.25
CA ILE A 625 23.28 -61.90 7.98
C ILE A 625 22.02 -61.62 8.81
N SER A 626 22.18 -60.89 9.90
CA SER A 626 21.06 -60.34 10.66
C SER A 626 21.40 -58.95 11.20
N TYR A 627 20.37 -58.19 11.57
CA TYR A 627 20.52 -56.85 12.09
C TYR A 627 19.93 -56.73 13.49
N CYS A 628 20.68 -56.07 14.36
CA CYS A 628 20.27 -55.70 15.71
C CYS A 628 20.09 -54.18 15.76
N ASP A 629 18.86 -53.72 16.01
CA ASP A 629 18.56 -52.30 16.13
C ASP A 629 18.82 -51.80 17.56
N THR A 630 19.91 -51.03 17.74
CA THR A 630 20.30 -50.52 19.07
C THR A 630 19.37 -49.43 19.59
N THR A 631 18.41 -48.96 18.77
CA THR A 631 17.35 -48.02 19.20
C THR A 631 16.50 -48.64 20.31
N PHE A 632 16.31 -49.97 20.32
CA PHE A 632 15.54 -50.71 21.31
C PHE A 632 16.41 -51.30 22.43
N ASN A 633 17.61 -50.75 22.65
CA ASN A 633 18.59 -51.24 23.64
C ASN A 633 18.99 -52.72 23.44
N HIS A 634 18.81 -53.26 22.23
CA HIS A 634 19.31 -54.58 21.88
C HIS A 634 20.80 -54.54 21.58
N ASP A 635 21.55 -55.52 22.09
CA ASP A 635 23.01 -55.65 21.91
C ASP A 635 23.38 -56.85 21.00
N GLY A 636 22.38 -57.58 20.51
CA GLY A 636 22.54 -58.76 19.67
C GLY A 636 22.84 -60.05 20.43
N ALA A 637 22.56 -60.13 21.74
CA ALA A 637 22.81 -61.32 22.57
C ALA A 637 22.33 -62.65 21.93
N ILE A 638 21.13 -62.66 21.34
CA ILE A 638 20.58 -63.86 20.69
C ILE A 638 21.42 -64.32 19.47
N TYR A 639 21.99 -63.38 18.72
CA TYR A 639 22.82 -63.69 17.56
C TYR A 639 24.19 -64.21 18.00
N LYS A 640 24.82 -63.57 19.01
CA LYS A 640 26.07 -64.04 19.62
C LYS A 640 25.92 -65.48 20.12
N ALA A 641 24.83 -65.76 20.84
CA ALA A 641 24.52 -67.10 21.34
C ALA A 641 24.12 -68.11 20.24
N SER A 642 23.84 -67.65 19.03
CA SER A 642 23.56 -68.50 17.85
C SER A 642 24.78 -68.62 16.91
N ASN A 643 26.00 -68.34 17.41
CA ASN A 643 27.27 -68.36 16.68
C ASN A 643 27.39 -67.33 15.54
N PHE A 644 26.62 -66.24 15.58
CA PHE A 644 26.86 -65.12 14.68
C PHE A 644 27.97 -64.23 15.25
N ILE A 645 28.85 -63.77 14.36
CA ILE A 645 29.95 -62.86 14.64
C ILE A 645 29.51 -61.43 14.31
N LEU A 646 29.91 -60.46 15.13
CA LEU A 646 29.69 -59.05 14.83
C LEU A 646 30.53 -58.67 13.60
N ASP A 647 29.86 -58.27 12.52
CA ASP A 647 30.50 -57.96 11.24
C ASP A 647 30.73 -56.45 11.05
N GLY A 648 29.85 -55.62 11.61
CA GLY A 648 30.05 -54.17 11.57
C GLY A 648 28.83 -53.35 11.95
N GLU A 649 28.95 -52.03 11.80
CA GLU A 649 27.89 -51.09 12.11
C GLU A 649 27.25 -50.54 10.83
N VAL A 650 25.94 -50.61 10.76
CA VAL A 650 25.15 -50.01 9.68
C VAL A 650 24.60 -48.68 10.14
N LYS A 651 24.62 -47.71 9.22
CA LYS A 651 24.06 -46.38 9.44
C LYS A 651 22.62 -46.48 9.97
N PRO A 652 22.26 -45.67 10.98
CA PRO A 652 20.92 -45.65 11.53
C PRO A 652 19.87 -45.48 10.45
N ASP A 653 18.72 -46.15 10.64
CA ASP A 653 17.53 -45.74 9.91
C ASP A 653 17.12 -44.33 10.36
N TYR A 654 16.39 -43.64 9.52
CA TYR A 654 15.87 -42.32 9.83
C TYR A 654 14.38 -42.27 9.55
N TRP A 655 13.71 -41.41 10.28
CA TRP A 655 12.32 -41.05 10.09
C TRP A 655 12.21 -39.54 10.07
N TYR A 656 11.03 -39.09 9.70
CA TYR A 656 10.70 -37.69 9.63
C TYR A 656 9.71 -37.38 10.74
N VAL A 657 9.99 -36.38 11.55
CA VAL A 657 9.08 -35.94 12.61
C VAL A 657 8.58 -34.56 12.26
N ASP A 658 7.26 -34.38 12.27
CA ASP A 658 6.69 -33.06 12.10
C ASP A 658 6.82 -32.22 13.39
N GLN A 659 6.40 -30.97 13.33
CA GLN A 659 6.42 -30.06 14.47
C GLN A 659 5.48 -30.46 15.62
N TYR A 660 4.57 -31.42 15.42
CA TYR A 660 3.61 -31.92 16.40
C TYR A 660 4.03 -33.27 16.99
N GLY A 661 5.22 -33.77 16.62
CA GLY A 661 5.73 -35.06 17.08
C GLY A 661 5.24 -36.26 16.27
N TRP A 662 4.51 -36.05 15.17
CA TRP A 662 4.06 -37.14 14.31
C TRP A 662 5.21 -37.71 13.50
N ILE A 663 5.40 -39.03 13.63
CA ILE A 663 6.52 -39.75 13.01
C ILE A 663 6.08 -40.33 11.67
N MET A 664 6.63 -39.79 10.59
CA MET A 664 6.46 -40.28 9.22
C MET A 664 7.66 -41.14 8.79
N HIS A 665 7.37 -42.34 8.30
CA HIS A 665 8.38 -43.23 7.74
C HIS A 665 8.95 -42.67 6.42
N LYS A 666 10.29 -42.75 6.25
CA LYS A 666 11.02 -42.21 5.08
C LYS A 666 10.45 -42.62 3.72
N ARG A 667 9.97 -43.87 3.59
CA ARG A 667 9.36 -44.37 2.34
C ARG A 667 8.08 -43.63 1.97
N THR A 668 7.25 -43.31 2.97
CA THR A 668 6.00 -42.56 2.77
C THR A 668 6.30 -41.15 2.28
N LEU A 669 7.27 -40.49 2.92
CA LEU A 669 7.73 -39.17 2.52
C LEU A 669 8.31 -39.17 1.10
N TYR A 670 9.17 -40.14 0.78
CA TYR A 670 9.74 -40.32 -0.56
C TYR A 670 8.67 -40.53 -1.64
N GLN A 671 7.63 -41.33 -1.36
CA GLN A 671 6.54 -41.55 -2.30
C GLN A 671 5.73 -40.29 -2.56
N HIS A 672 5.46 -39.49 -1.52
CA HIS A 672 4.82 -38.19 -1.68
C HIS A 672 5.68 -37.23 -2.47
N ALA A 673 7.00 -37.18 -2.18
CA ALA A 673 7.96 -36.36 -2.92
C ALA A 673 7.97 -36.72 -4.41
N ARG A 674 8.03 -38.01 -4.76
CA ARG A 674 8.00 -38.48 -6.15
C ARG A 674 6.70 -38.14 -6.87
N LYS A 675 5.54 -38.30 -6.22
CA LYS A 675 4.24 -37.93 -6.82
C LYS A 675 4.17 -36.45 -7.16
N MET A 676 4.89 -35.62 -6.40
CA MET A 676 4.94 -34.18 -6.58
C MET A 676 6.16 -33.72 -7.41
N GLY A 677 6.87 -34.65 -8.07
CA GLY A 677 8.00 -34.33 -8.95
C GLY A 677 9.22 -33.73 -8.25
N MET A 678 9.38 -33.95 -6.93
CA MET A 678 10.43 -33.31 -6.12
C MET A 678 11.30 -34.31 -5.36
N VAL A 679 12.45 -33.84 -4.88
CA VAL A 679 13.41 -34.63 -4.10
C VAL A 679 12.91 -34.78 -2.66
N GLU A 680 13.13 -35.95 -2.03
CA GLU A 680 12.70 -36.26 -0.65
C GLU A 680 13.10 -35.19 0.37
N ARG A 681 14.35 -34.72 0.31
CA ARG A 681 14.86 -33.64 1.19
C ARG A 681 14.07 -32.34 0.99
N GLN A 682 13.68 -32.04 -0.25
CA GLN A 682 12.90 -30.86 -0.60
C GLN A 682 11.48 -30.99 -0.05
N TYR A 683 10.79 -32.11 -0.32
CA TYR A 683 9.46 -32.38 0.23
C TYR A 683 9.43 -32.34 1.77
N ALA A 684 10.43 -32.92 2.43
CA ALA A 684 10.55 -32.89 3.88
C ALA A 684 10.69 -31.46 4.41
N LYS A 685 11.55 -30.66 3.78
CA LYS A 685 11.73 -29.24 4.10
C LYS A 685 10.45 -28.43 3.86
N ASP A 686 9.75 -28.71 2.78
CA ASP A 686 8.53 -27.98 2.39
C ASP A 686 7.35 -28.26 3.32
N ASN A 687 7.27 -29.46 3.87
CA ASN A 687 6.17 -29.89 4.74
C ASN A 687 6.51 -29.83 6.24
N GLY A 688 7.68 -29.29 6.62
CA GLY A 688 8.05 -29.10 8.02
C GLY A 688 8.44 -30.40 8.75
N TYR A 689 8.90 -31.39 8.01
CA TYR A 689 9.39 -32.64 8.56
C TYR A 689 10.89 -32.55 8.87
N LYS A 690 11.26 -32.72 10.14
CA LYS A 690 12.66 -32.81 10.58
C LYS A 690 13.13 -34.25 10.46
N LYS A 691 14.25 -34.45 9.75
CA LYS A 691 14.90 -35.76 9.66
C LYS A 691 15.53 -36.09 11.02
N ILE A 692 15.07 -37.16 11.64
CA ILE A 692 15.65 -37.71 12.87
C ILE A 692 16.27 -39.05 12.54
N TYR A 693 17.49 -39.25 13.00
CA TYR A 693 18.19 -40.52 12.89
C TYR A 693 17.93 -41.34 14.14
N GLY A 694 17.60 -42.62 13.95
CA GLY A 694 17.64 -43.60 15.03
C GLY A 694 19.09 -43.91 15.43
N ARG A 695 19.29 -45.00 16.15
CA ARG A 695 20.65 -45.45 16.48
C ARG A 695 21.21 -46.40 15.44
N LYS A 696 22.54 -46.55 15.47
CA LYS A 696 23.27 -47.48 14.62
C LYS A 696 22.69 -48.89 14.74
N LYS A 697 22.71 -49.65 13.65
CA LYS A 697 22.33 -51.06 13.69
C LYS A 697 23.59 -51.90 13.67
N LEU A 698 23.68 -52.90 14.55
CA LEU A 698 24.79 -53.84 14.52
C LEU A 698 24.45 -54.94 13.50
N ARG A 699 25.32 -55.18 12.54
CA ARG A 699 25.22 -56.28 11.58
C ARG A 699 25.97 -57.48 12.13
N PHE A 700 25.28 -58.61 12.20
CA PHE A 700 25.82 -59.89 12.59
C PHE A 700 25.89 -60.80 11.36
N LYS A 701 26.95 -61.60 11.23
CA LYS A 701 27.12 -62.60 10.18
C LYS A 701 27.32 -63.98 10.78
N PHE A 702 26.73 -64.98 10.13
CA PHE A 702 26.97 -66.39 10.38
C PHE A 702 27.56 -66.97 9.10
N GLU A 703 28.76 -67.51 9.22
CA GLU A 703 29.47 -68.19 8.15
C GLU A 703 29.27 -69.70 8.35
N ARG A 704 28.86 -70.38 7.29
CA ARG A 704 28.51 -71.81 7.36
C ARG A 704 29.72 -72.71 7.29
#